data_AF-H3GK19-F1
#
_entry.id   AF-H3GK19-F1
#
_cell.length_a   1.000
_cell.length_b   1.000
_cell.length_c   1.000
_cell.angle_alpha   90.00
_cell.angle_beta   90.00
_cell.angle_gamma   90.00
#
_symmetry.space_group_name_H-M   'P 1'
#
loop_
_entity.id
_entity.type
_entity.pdbx_description
1 polymer ?
#
loop_
_entity_poly.entity_id
_entity_poly.type
_entity_poly.pdbx_seq_one_letter_code
_entity_poly.pdbx_strand_id
1 'polypeptide(L)'
;MSMAGFKDIEVPFFMFFRALGVYSSKDIISYITYSFNDAEPITQRMLNILEQALTNTYADMNAILKNEFPHRKGEPAGSVNVITNQDDTLRILTRCSKYFDSYRSKLRAAGEEDALNIERFLLSKLEQNIDQKFLPHIGLTPADRKKKAAYLGHMIHRMLLVNLGVLQPTDRDSYKNKRINDAGMSYSRVFKTQFNFMVVMKLKRQYMKDFKDNSFSDINLMALFKSAIKADDFEKALMNAILHHKNKLNVLTTLRSIDTPDKGNSVKSSERAILLRQVHPTGTGYICGITSADTGAKVGMSKQLSISADITAASSSEVLKHIILEDEDLIQIQIIPKGMTLLTKHNLHKVFVNGDWLGCVQDFASFLMRYRLKRREGEINMFTTVSHNIIANEIRLWVDSWRLIRPLLIVRNNIGESGYTHTKFRQWIDFTDDHVKKLQTGAIDIDDLATDGNMGLVALTSVFANHNQAARIVFQTNQVKQTNSWALKNWAFAAHKDLYHQVYVEDPLMSTFAYRHIPPMCTNVIVAISIYGGFNQEDSLIVNKSSVDRGLFDAAHLTYDKCDIEQNEIICRPDPSNTADIKSYSNYEKLVNGLIQEGTYVQEGDGLVGKVAKLQKGDMKDPNVIYSNRSMVYRHKEPAYIWRVIHTLNHDDHEMVKIVFQTFRSI
;
A
#
# COMPACT_ATOMS: atom_id res chain seq x y z
N MET A 1 -2.81 17.69 -19.46
CA MET A 1 -2.13 17.35 -18.18
C MET A 1 -2.30 18.53 -17.22
N SER A 2 -3.01 18.40 -16.11
CA SER A 2 -3.07 19.48 -15.11
C SER A 2 -1.83 19.41 -14.22
N MET A 3 -0.89 20.31 -14.45
CA MET A 3 0.19 20.56 -13.50
C MET A 3 -0.34 21.38 -12.32
N ALA A 4 -0.01 20.96 -11.10
CA ALA A 4 -0.27 21.76 -9.90
C ALA A 4 0.43 23.14 -10.02
N GLY A 5 -0.33 24.16 -10.38
CA GLY A 5 0.16 25.52 -10.59
C GLY A 5 -0.30 26.19 -11.89
N PHE A 6 -0.82 25.46 -12.87
CA PHE A 6 -1.45 26.06 -14.08
C PHE A 6 -2.96 26.17 -13.91
N LYS A 7 -3.58 27.16 -14.57
CA LYS A 7 -5.05 27.21 -14.73
C LYS A 7 -5.52 25.95 -15.48
N ASP A 8 -6.79 25.59 -15.37
CA ASP A 8 -7.39 24.49 -16.15
C ASP A 8 -7.53 24.91 -17.62
N ILE A 9 -6.40 25.18 -18.27
CA ILE A 9 -6.26 25.65 -19.64
C ILE A 9 -5.51 24.57 -20.41
N GLU A 10 -6.02 24.21 -21.59
CA GLU A 10 -5.37 23.28 -22.49
C GLU A 10 -4.18 23.95 -23.19
N VAL A 11 -2.97 23.57 -22.79
CA VAL A 11 -1.73 24.07 -23.41
C VAL A 11 -1.33 23.15 -24.57
N PRO A 12 -1.09 23.68 -25.79
CA PRO A 12 -0.64 22.88 -26.92
C PRO A 12 0.70 22.20 -26.65
N PHE A 13 0.86 20.95 -27.09
CA PHE A 13 2.05 20.14 -26.76
C PHE A 13 3.36 20.76 -27.28
N PHE A 14 3.34 21.40 -28.46
CA PHE A 14 4.54 21.98 -29.08
C PHE A 14 5.13 23.14 -28.25
N MET A 15 4.32 23.82 -27.43
CA MET A 15 4.81 24.83 -26.50
C MET A 15 5.70 24.23 -25.42
N PHE A 16 5.43 23.00 -24.97
CA PHE A 16 6.31 22.31 -24.04
C PHE A 16 7.64 21.91 -24.68
N PHE A 17 7.63 21.49 -25.96
CA PHE A 17 8.88 21.22 -26.68
C PHE A 17 9.74 22.48 -26.83
N ARG A 18 9.11 23.60 -27.20
CA ARG A 18 9.79 24.91 -27.29
C ARG A 18 10.35 25.36 -25.95
N ALA A 19 9.60 25.19 -24.87
CA ALA A 19 10.06 25.49 -23.50
C ALA A 19 11.26 24.63 -23.06
N LEU A 20 11.37 23.38 -23.55
CA LEU A 20 12.47 22.46 -23.28
C LEU A 20 13.69 22.66 -24.19
N GLY A 21 13.64 23.64 -25.11
CA GLY A 21 14.75 23.99 -26.00
C GLY A 21 14.70 23.35 -27.39
N VAL A 22 13.54 22.83 -27.83
CA VAL A 22 13.32 22.31 -29.20
C VAL A 22 12.45 23.28 -29.99
N TYR A 23 13.06 24.08 -30.86
CA TYR A 23 12.40 25.22 -31.51
C TYR A 23 11.71 24.87 -32.83
N SER A 24 12.41 24.10 -33.68
CA SER A 24 11.95 23.77 -35.02
C SER A 24 10.79 22.79 -34.98
N SER A 25 9.68 23.12 -35.67
CA SER A 25 8.54 22.21 -35.81
C SER A 25 8.94 20.87 -36.44
N LYS A 26 9.93 20.88 -37.35
CA LYS A 26 10.50 19.66 -37.93
C LYS A 26 11.14 18.80 -36.84
N ASP A 27 11.95 19.41 -35.96
CA ASP A 27 12.59 18.67 -34.87
C ASP A 27 11.53 18.09 -33.93
N ILE A 28 10.50 18.85 -33.56
CA ILE A 28 9.38 18.38 -32.74
C ILE A 28 8.70 17.15 -33.36
N ILE A 29 8.41 17.19 -34.66
CA ILE A 29 7.83 16.05 -35.39
C ILE A 29 8.77 14.86 -35.37
N SER A 30 10.09 15.07 -35.52
CA SER A 30 11.09 14.00 -35.45
C SER A 30 11.12 13.31 -34.08
N TYR A 31 10.90 14.07 -33.00
CA TYR A 31 10.82 13.54 -31.64
C TYR A 31 9.60 12.61 -31.44
N ILE A 32 8.55 12.77 -32.26
CA ILE A 32 7.29 12.04 -32.14
C ILE A 32 7.23 10.89 -33.13
N THR A 33 7.40 11.14 -34.43
CA THR A 33 7.17 10.14 -35.49
C THR A 33 8.36 9.22 -35.69
N TYR A 34 9.54 9.64 -35.25
CA TYR A 34 10.80 8.94 -35.47
C TYR A 34 11.15 8.69 -36.92
N SER A 35 10.44 9.25 -37.90
CA SER A 35 10.85 9.27 -39.30
C SER A 35 10.03 10.31 -40.07
N PHE A 36 10.62 10.86 -41.13
CA PHE A 36 9.92 11.70 -42.11
C PHE A 36 9.60 10.94 -43.40
N ASN A 37 9.73 9.61 -43.35
CA ASN A 37 9.67 8.81 -44.56
C ASN A 37 8.20 8.51 -44.86
N ASP A 38 7.68 9.11 -45.93
CA ASP A 38 6.30 8.93 -46.37
C ASP A 38 6.00 7.54 -46.93
N ALA A 39 6.95 6.61 -46.92
CA ALA A 39 6.73 5.26 -47.42
C ALA A 39 5.83 4.41 -46.49
N GLU A 40 5.82 4.69 -45.17
CA GLU A 40 5.04 3.92 -44.22
C GLU A 40 3.64 4.54 -43.98
N PRO A 41 2.55 3.79 -44.19
CA PRO A 41 1.19 4.32 -44.11
C PRO A 41 0.81 4.79 -42.70
N ILE A 42 1.41 4.21 -41.65
CA ILE A 42 1.19 4.60 -40.26
C ILE A 42 1.84 5.97 -40.00
N THR A 43 3.09 6.15 -40.43
CA THR A 43 3.84 7.40 -40.27
C THR A 43 3.17 8.55 -40.99
N GLN A 44 2.67 8.35 -42.22
CA GLN A 44 1.89 9.36 -42.94
C GLN A 44 0.64 9.82 -42.16
N ARG A 45 -0.13 8.86 -41.61
CA ARG A 45 -1.31 9.19 -40.80
C ARG A 45 -0.93 9.97 -39.54
N MET A 46 0.18 9.63 -38.89
CA MET A 46 0.69 10.38 -37.74
C MET A 46 1.09 11.81 -38.13
N LEU A 47 1.76 12.00 -39.27
CA LEU A 47 2.17 13.31 -39.78
C LEU A 47 0.96 14.20 -40.04
N ASN A 48 -0.06 13.70 -40.73
CA ASN A 48 -1.29 14.46 -41.00
C ASN A 48 -1.97 14.97 -39.72
N ILE A 49 -2.03 14.13 -38.68
CA ILE A 49 -2.61 14.52 -37.37
C ILE A 49 -1.76 15.62 -36.71
N LEU A 50 -0.42 15.49 -36.77
CA LEU A 50 0.49 16.46 -36.17
C LEU A 50 0.49 17.80 -36.91
N GLU A 51 0.41 17.79 -38.24
CA GLU A 51 0.29 19.00 -39.06
C GLU A 51 -0.99 19.76 -38.73
N GLN A 52 -2.12 19.04 -38.65
CA GLN A 52 -3.40 19.64 -38.22
C GLN A 52 -3.28 20.28 -36.84
N ALA A 53 -2.60 19.62 -35.90
CA ALA A 53 -2.38 20.16 -34.56
C ALA A 53 -1.49 21.42 -34.55
N LEU A 54 -0.49 21.51 -35.43
CA LEU A 54 0.37 22.70 -35.54
C LEU A 54 -0.34 23.88 -36.22
N THR A 55 -1.30 23.62 -37.11
CA THR A 55 -2.05 24.66 -37.83
C THR A 55 -3.32 25.13 -37.12
N ASN A 56 -3.83 24.37 -36.14
CA ASN A 56 -5.11 24.65 -35.50
C ASN A 56 -5.10 25.97 -34.69
N THR A 57 -6.26 26.62 -34.57
CA THR A 57 -6.41 27.87 -33.81
C THR A 57 -6.80 27.60 -32.37
N TYR A 58 -5.92 27.93 -31.42
CA TYR A 58 -6.16 27.77 -29.98
C TYR A 58 -6.80 29.04 -29.39
N ALA A 59 -8.14 29.08 -29.36
CA ALA A 59 -8.91 30.27 -28.97
C ALA A 59 -8.56 30.82 -27.58
N ASP A 60 -8.47 29.95 -26.56
CA ASP A 60 -8.19 30.36 -25.17
C ASP A 60 -6.81 31.00 -25.02
N MET A 61 -5.80 30.41 -25.66
CA MET A 61 -4.43 30.92 -25.62
C MET A 61 -4.26 32.18 -26.48
N ASN A 62 -4.95 32.25 -27.62
CA ASN A 62 -4.98 33.44 -28.46
C ASN A 62 -5.67 34.63 -27.74
N ALA A 63 -6.66 34.36 -26.88
CA ALA A 63 -7.28 35.39 -26.04
C ALA A 63 -6.32 35.92 -24.97
N ILE A 64 -5.52 35.06 -24.34
CA ILE A 64 -4.47 35.46 -23.39
C ILE A 64 -3.41 36.32 -24.08
N LEU A 65 -2.96 35.91 -25.27
CA LEU A 65 -2.01 36.66 -26.08
C LEU A 65 -2.53 38.07 -26.42
N LYS A 66 -3.78 38.18 -26.86
CA LYS A 66 -4.41 39.47 -27.19
C LYS A 66 -4.58 40.40 -25.99
N ASN A 67 -4.87 39.86 -24.81
CA ASN A 67 -5.16 40.66 -23.61
C ASN A 67 -3.90 41.11 -22.85
N GLU A 68 -2.77 40.40 -22.99
CA GLU A 68 -1.61 40.59 -22.11
C GLU A 68 -0.31 41.00 -22.82
N PHE A 69 -0.24 40.92 -24.15
CA PHE A 69 0.89 41.43 -24.94
C PHE A 69 0.42 42.56 -25.88
N PRO A 70 0.51 43.84 -25.48
CA PRO A 70 0.32 44.93 -26.43
C PRO A 70 1.43 44.90 -27.48
N HIS A 71 1.04 45.00 -28.75
CA HIS A 71 1.89 44.86 -29.93
C HIS A 71 3.30 45.45 -29.78
N ARG A 72 4.34 44.62 -30.00
CA ARG A 72 5.62 45.14 -30.53
C ARG A 72 5.40 45.48 -32.00
N LYS A 73 5.73 46.70 -32.42
CA LYS A 73 5.59 47.14 -33.82
C LYS A 73 6.36 46.20 -34.75
N GLY A 74 5.65 45.47 -35.62
CA GLY A 74 6.23 44.73 -36.75
C GLY A 74 5.94 43.23 -36.85
N GLU A 75 5.32 42.59 -35.85
CA GLU A 75 5.03 41.15 -35.89
C GLU A 75 3.52 40.83 -36.06
N PRO A 76 3.15 39.81 -36.86
CA PRO A 76 1.76 39.50 -37.16
C PRO A 76 0.97 39.09 -35.90
N ALA A 77 -0.26 39.56 -35.82
CA ALA A 77 -1.11 39.51 -34.65
C ALA A 77 -1.41 38.08 -34.13
N GLY A 78 -1.12 37.84 -32.84
CA GLY A 78 -2.03 37.17 -31.92
C GLY A 78 -2.34 35.68 -32.15
N SER A 79 -1.39 34.90 -32.66
CA SER A 79 -1.52 33.44 -32.80
C SER A 79 -0.39 32.69 -32.10
N VAL A 80 -0.74 31.71 -31.25
CA VAL A 80 0.23 30.79 -30.58
C VAL A 80 1.17 30.12 -31.59
N ASN A 81 0.71 29.91 -32.82
CA ASN A 81 1.44 29.16 -33.85
C ASN A 81 2.67 29.93 -34.37
N VAL A 82 2.74 31.25 -34.16
CA VAL A 82 3.81 32.13 -34.63
C VAL A 82 5.03 32.16 -33.68
N ILE A 83 4.87 31.77 -32.42
CA ILE A 83 5.94 31.89 -31.41
C ILE A 83 7.03 30.84 -31.62
N THR A 84 8.18 31.23 -32.15
CA THR A 84 9.31 30.32 -32.37
C THR A 84 10.34 30.31 -31.24
N ASN A 85 10.36 31.33 -30.38
CA ASN A 85 11.39 31.55 -29.36
C ASN A 85 11.06 30.93 -28.00
N GLN A 86 12.09 30.52 -27.26
CA GLN A 86 11.97 29.96 -25.91
C GLN A 86 11.40 30.99 -24.92
N ASP A 87 11.95 32.20 -24.92
CA ASP A 87 11.59 33.24 -23.95
C ASP A 87 10.13 33.65 -24.08
N ASP A 88 9.65 33.82 -25.32
CA ASP A 88 8.26 34.15 -25.59
C ASP A 88 7.33 33.01 -25.14
N THR A 89 7.73 31.76 -25.39
CA THR A 89 7.03 30.56 -24.92
C THR A 89 6.94 30.52 -23.39
N LEU A 90 8.05 30.77 -22.69
CA LEU A 90 8.12 30.76 -21.23
C LEU A 90 7.30 31.91 -20.63
N ARG A 91 7.31 33.09 -21.25
CA ARG A 91 6.48 34.23 -20.83
C ARG A 91 5.00 33.88 -20.91
N ILE A 92 4.55 33.28 -22.01
CA ILE A 92 3.16 32.85 -22.18
C ILE A 92 2.77 31.79 -21.14
N LEU A 93 3.61 30.78 -20.93
CA LEU A 93 3.37 29.76 -19.91
C LEU A 93 3.30 30.38 -18.51
N THR A 94 4.11 31.39 -18.23
CA THR A 94 4.10 32.11 -16.95
C THR A 94 2.76 32.81 -16.72
N ARG A 95 2.18 33.42 -17.76
CA ARG A 95 0.85 34.05 -17.68
C ARG A 95 -0.29 33.03 -17.53
N CYS A 96 -0.10 31.80 -17.99
CA CYS A 96 -1.06 30.69 -17.80
C CYS A 96 -1.04 30.08 -16.39
N SER A 97 -0.05 30.46 -15.56
CA SER A 97 0.11 29.97 -14.20
C SER A 97 -0.90 30.60 -13.24
N LYS A 98 -1.48 29.81 -12.33
CA LYS A 98 -2.30 30.30 -11.19
C LYS A 98 -1.50 31.27 -10.30
N TYR A 99 -0.17 31.11 -10.24
CA TYR A 99 0.70 32.01 -9.50
C TYR A 99 0.71 33.43 -10.07
N PHE A 100 0.47 33.57 -11.37
CA PHE A 100 0.43 34.88 -12.02
C PHE A 100 -0.70 35.77 -11.47
N ASP A 101 -1.86 35.19 -11.15
CA ASP A 101 -3.01 35.98 -10.66
C ASP A 101 -2.72 36.69 -9.33
N SER A 102 -1.92 36.06 -8.45
CA SER A 102 -1.50 36.68 -7.17
C SER A 102 -0.55 37.86 -7.35
N TYR A 103 0.14 37.95 -8.49
CA TYR A 103 1.08 39.02 -8.82
C TYR A 103 0.51 39.97 -9.87
N ARG A 104 -0.65 39.67 -10.46
CA ARG A 104 -1.30 40.47 -11.52
C ARG A 104 -1.58 41.90 -11.09
N SER A 105 -2.07 42.10 -9.87
CA SER A 105 -2.30 43.43 -9.30
C SER A 105 -1.00 44.18 -9.02
N LYS A 106 0.03 43.48 -8.51
CA LYS A 106 1.36 44.04 -8.25
C LYS A 106 2.09 44.45 -9.51
N LEU A 107 1.99 43.64 -10.57
CA LEU A 107 2.58 43.94 -11.90
C LEU A 107 1.95 45.17 -12.56
N ARG A 108 0.65 45.41 -12.35
CA ARG A 108 -0.05 46.60 -12.88
C ARG A 108 0.24 47.87 -12.08
N ALA A 109 0.64 47.73 -10.82
CA ALA A 109 0.93 48.84 -9.91
C ALA A 109 2.44 49.17 -9.78
N ALA A 110 3.32 48.30 -10.31
CA ALA A 110 4.77 48.45 -10.24
C ALA A 110 5.32 49.38 -11.33
N GLY A 111 6.40 50.11 -11.02
CA GLY A 111 7.18 50.84 -12.03
C GLY A 111 7.92 49.90 -13.00
N GLU A 112 8.50 50.43 -14.08
CA GLU A 112 9.12 49.61 -15.14
C GLU A 112 10.20 48.65 -14.62
N GLU A 113 11.09 49.09 -13.73
CA GLU A 113 12.14 48.24 -13.16
C GLU A 113 11.59 47.13 -12.24
N ASP A 114 10.62 47.47 -11.39
CA ASP A 114 9.99 46.52 -10.46
C ASP A 114 9.15 45.48 -11.21
N ALA A 115 8.45 45.89 -12.27
CA ALA A 115 7.70 44.98 -13.13
C ALA A 115 8.63 43.98 -13.84
N LEU A 116 9.79 44.44 -14.31
CA LEU A 116 10.81 43.59 -14.94
C LEU A 116 11.41 42.59 -13.94
N ASN A 117 11.66 43.03 -12.70
CA ASN A 117 12.16 42.17 -11.63
C ASN A 117 11.13 41.09 -11.22
N ILE A 118 9.85 41.46 -11.11
CA ILE A 118 8.75 40.51 -10.86
C ILE A 118 8.64 39.49 -11.99
N GLU A 119 8.74 39.93 -13.25
CA GLU A 119 8.68 39.04 -14.40
C GLU A 119 9.87 38.05 -14.45
N ARG A 120 11.08 38.53 -14.19
CA ARG A 120 12.28 37.67 -14.05
C ARG A 120 12.12 36.63 -12.94
N PHE A 121 11.59 37.05 -11.79
CA PHE A 121 11.31 36.14 -10.67
C PHE A 121 10.30 35.06 -11.05
N LEU A 122 9.22 35.42 -11.74
CA LEU A 122 8.19 34.48 -12.18
C LEU A 122 8.73 33.50 -13.24
N LEU A 123 9.54 33.97 -14.18
CA LEU A 123 10.21 33.13 -15.19
C LEU A 123 11.15 32.12 -14.52
N SER A 124 12.03 32.58 -13.63
CA SER A 124 12.91 31.69 -12.87
C SER A 124 12.12 30.64 -12.09
N LYS A 125 10.97 31.03 -11.51
CA LYS A 125 10.10 30.09 -10.79
C LYS A 125 9.45 29.06 -11.72
N LEU A 126 9.05 29.46 -12.93
CA LEU A 126 8.49 28.56 -13.92
C LEU A 126 9.55 27.58 -14.43
N GLU A 127 10.78 28.03 -14.69
CA GLU A 127 11.89 27.16 -15.04
C GLU A 127 12.16 26.12 -13.94
N GLN A 128 12.22 26.55 -12.67
CA GLN A 128 12.33 25.62 -11.54
C GLN A 128 11.17 24.61 -11.51
N ASN A 129 9.94 25.03 -11.82
CA ASN A 129 8.79 24.13 -11.90
C ASN A 129 8.91 23.14 -13.07
N ILE A 130 9.40 23.56 -14.24
CA ILE A 130 9.67 22.65 -15.37
C ILE A 130 10.74 21.64 -14.96
N ASP A 131 11.79 22.08 -14.27
CA ASP A 131 12.89 21.20 -13.91
C ASP A 131 12.50 20.22 -12.77
N GLN A 132 11.78 20.68 -11.75
CA GLN A 132 11.46 19.87 -10.57
C GLN A 132 10.11 19.15 -10.63
N LYS A 133 9.11 19.68 -11.35
CA LYS A 133 7.74 19.13 -11.36
C LYS A 133 7.35 18.47 -12.69
N PHE A 134 7.90 18.89 -13.83
CA PHE A 134 7.65 18.20 -15.09
C PHE A 134 8.55 16.97 -15.20
N LEU A 135 7.94 15.79 -15.32
CA LEU A 135 8.62 14.50 -15.48
C LEU A 135 9.82 14.34 -14.51
N PRO A 136 9.61 14.40 -13.19
CA PRO A 136 10.69 14.45 -12.20
C PRO A 136 11.54 13.18 -12.14
N HIS A 137 11.02 12.05 -12.64
CA HIS A 137 11.70 10.75 -12.63
C HIS A 137 12.85 10.63 -13.64
N ILE A 138 12.90 11.51 -14.64
CA ILE A 138 13.95 11.53 -15.67
C ILE A 138 15.15 12.34 -15.19
N GLY A 139 14.89 13.49 -14.54
CA GLY A 139 15.93 14.38 -14.05
C GLY A 139 15.35 15.67 -13.47
N LEU A 140 16.14 16.28 -12.58
CA LEU A 140 15.80 17.52 -11.88
C LEU A 140 16.64 18.71 -12.35
N THR A 141 17.59 18.48 -13.26
CA THR A 141 18.55 19.49 -13.71
C THR A 141 18.18 20.07 -15.09
N PRO A 142 18.63 21.30 -15.42
CA PRO A 142 18.44 21.88 -16.75
C PRO A 142 19.05 21.04 -17.89
N ALA A 143 20.14 20.30 -17.62
CA ALA A 143 20.79 19.44 -18.61
C ALA A 143 19.87 18.29 -19.09
N ASP A 144 18.93 17.85 -18.24
CA ASP A 144 18.00 16.77 -18.56
C ASP A 144 16.78 17.22 -19.37
N ARG A 145 16.62 18.52 -19.66
CA ARG A 145 15.48 19.06 -20.44
C ARG A 145 15.34 18.38 -21.80
N LYS A 146 16.45 18.06 -22.48
CA LYS A 146 16.44 17.33 -23.76
C LYS A 146 15.94 15.89 -23.63
N LYS A 147 16.29 15.18 -22.54
CA LYS A 147 15.77 13.84 -22.26
C LYS A 147 14.25 13.88 -22.00
N LYS A 148 13.78 14.91 -21.27
CA LYS A 148 12.35 15.15 -21.04
C LYS A 148 11.60 15.41 -22.34
N ALA A 149 12.17 16.18 -23.27
CA ALA A 149 11.59 16.40 -24.60
C ALA A 149 11.49 15.08 -25.39
N ALA A 150 12.53 14.25 -25.36
CA ALA A 150 12.51 12.93 -26.00
C ALA A 150 11.42 12.01 -25.42
N TYR A 151 11.29 11.96 -24.10
CA TYR A 151 10.25 11.19 -23.44
C TYR A 151 8.84 11.72 -23.73
N LEU A 152 8.65 13.04 -23.77
CA LEU A 152 7.39 13.65 -24.18
C LEU A 152 7.01 13.26 -25.61
N GLY A 153 7.97 13.26 -26.54
CA GLY A 153 7.79 12.78 -27.91
C GLY A 153 7.34 11.33 -27.95
N HIS A 154 7.97 10.49 -27.14
CA HIS A 154 7.59 9.09 -26.98
C HIS A 154 6.18 8.89 -26.41
N MET A 155 5.75 9.71 -25.45
CA MET A 155 4.39 9.65 -24.92
C MET A 155 3.35 9.97 -25.99
N ILE A 156 3.58 11.03 -26.78
CA ILE A 156 2.68 11.42 -27.88
C ILE A 156 2.69 10.35 -28.97
N HIS A 157 3.84 9.79 -29.30
CA HIS A 157 3.96 8.69 -30.26
C HIS A 157 3.08 7.51 -29.85
N ARG A 158 3.19 7.05 -28.59
CA ARG A 158 2.37 5.93 -28.10
C ARG A 158 0.88 6.26 -28.09
N MET A 159 0.51 7.50 -27.77
CA MET A 159 -0.88 7.95 -27.84
C MET A 159 -1.43 7.87 -29.28
N LEU A 160 -0.65 8.31 -30.27
CA LEU A 160 -1.03 8.23 -31.68
C LEU A 160 -1.13 6.79 -32.16
N LEU A 161 -0.22 5.89 -31.75
CA LEU A 161 -0.32 4.47 -32.08
C LEU A 161 -1.59 3.80 -31.52
N VAL A 162 -2.05 4.22 -30.35
CA VAL A 162 -3.33 3.74 -29.78
C VAL A 162 -4.51 4.31 -30.58
N ASN A 163 -4.48 5.60 -30.93
CA ASN A 163 -5.53 6.22 -31.76
C ASN A 163 -5.63 5.58 -33.15
N LEU A 164 -4.50 5.14 -33.72
CA LEU A 164 -4.43 4.45 -35.00
C LEU A 164 -4.75 2.94 -34.90
N GLY A 165 -5.00 2.40 -33.70
CA GLY A 165 -5.35 0.99 -33.48
C GLY A 165 -4.16 0.01 -33.57
N VAL A 166 -2.92 0.50 -33.66
CA VAL A 166 -1.71 -0.35 -33.67
C VAL A 166 -1.43 -0.92 -32.29
N LEU A 167 -1.62 -0.11 -31.25
CA LEU A 167 -1.50 -0.53 -29.86
C LEU A 167 -2.87 -0.54 -29.19
N GLN A 168 -3.10 -1.56 -28.36
CA GLN A 168 -4.29 -1.59 -27.52
C GLN A 168 -4.23 -0.53 -26.41
N PRO A 169 -5.37 0.06 -26.02
CA PRO A 169 -5.45 0.91 -24.84
C PRO A 169 -4.88 0.22 -23.60
N THR A 170 -4.26 1.00 -22.72
CA THR A 170 -3.65 0.43 -21.51
C THR A 170 -4.72 -0.06 -20.54
N ASP A 171 -4.71 -1.37 -20.26
CA ASP A 171 -5.53 -1.96 -19.22
C ASP A 171 -5.14 -1.43 -17.82
N ARG A 172 -6.05 -0.65 -17.24
CA ARG A 172 -5.90 -0.01 -15.92
C ARG A 172 -6.05 -1.01 -14.77
N ASP A 173 -6.73 -2.13 -15.00
CA ASP A 173 -7.03 -3.10 -13.96
C ASP A 173 -5.97 -4.19 -13.82
N SER A 174 -5.15 -4.36 -14.86
CA SER A 174 -3.95 -5.19 -14.83
C SER A 174 -3.07 -4.94 -13.61
N TYR A 175 -2.78 -6.01 -12.87
CA TYR A 175 -1.84 -6.00 -11.75
C TYR A 175 -0.40 -5.65 -12.17
N LYS A 176 -0.05 -5.76 -13.46
CA LYS A 176 1.22 -5.26 -14.01
C LYS A 176 1.45 -3.77 -13.71
N ASN A 177 0.37 -3.00 -13.72
CA ASN A 177 0.37 -1.55 -13.56
C ASN A 177 0.08 -1.10 -12.13
N LYS A 178 -0.14 -2.04 -11.20
CA LYS A 178 -0.46 -1.77 -9.79
C LYS A 178 0.71 -2.14 -8.89
N ARG A 179 0.75 -1.56 -7.70
CA ARG A 179 1.75 -1.82 -6.65
C ARG A 179 1.03 -2.00 -5.32
N ILE A 180 1.58 -2.85 -4.45
CA ILE A 180 1.03 -3.12 -3.11
C ILE A 180 1.94 -2.49 -2.08
N ASN A 181 1.47 -1.43 -1.42
CA ASN A 181 2.24 -0.84 -0.33
C ASN A 181 2.32 -1.86 0.81
N ASP A 182 3.54 -2.17 1.22
CA ASP A 182 3.81 -3.00 2.39
C ASP A 182 3.54 -2.22 3.70
N ALA A 183 3.68 -2.92 4.82
CA ALA A 183 3.53 -2.31 6.14
C ALA A 183 4.56 -1.19 6.36
N GLY A 184 5.81 -1.37 5.91
CA GLY A 184 6.88 -0.39 6.06
C GLY A 184 6.58 0.94 5.36
N MET A 185 6.05 0.91 4.14
CA MET A 185 5.66 2.14 3.46
C MET A 185 4.42 2.81 4.01
N SER A 186 3.43 2.01 4.39
CA SER A 186 2.22 2.57 5.00
C SER A 186 2.60 3.27 6.30
N TYR A 187 3.49 2.65 7.09
CA TYR A 187 4.06 3.24 8.29
C TYR A 187 4.90 4.48 7.98
N SER A 188 5.78 4.47 6.98
CA SER A 188 6.62 5.64 6.64
C SER A 188 5.80 6.86 6.21
N ARG A 189 4.69 6.63 5.49
CA ARG A 189 3.74 7.70 5.11
C ARG A 189 3.00 8.26 6.33
N VAL A 190 2.49 7.38 7.19
CA VAL A 190 1.81 7.79 8.43
C VAL A 190 2.78 8.55 9.32
N PHE A 191 3.97 8.00 9.53
CA PHE A 191 5.06 8.63 10.27
C PHE A 191 5.38 10.02 9.72
N LYS A 192 5.62 10.18 8.41
CA LYS A 192 5.93 11.50 7.82
C LYS A 192 4.80 12.51 8.03
N THR A 193 3.55 12.09 7.87
CA THR A 193 2.39 12.96 8.08
C THR A 193 2.27 13.37 9.55
N GLN A 194 2.32 12.39 10.46
CA GLN A 194 2.21 12.65 11.90
C GLN A 194 3.42 13.44 12.41
N PHE A 195 4.62 13.19 11.91
CA PHE A 195 5.82 13.94 12.26
C PHE A 195 5.71 15.40 11.81
N ASN A 196 5.28 15.65 10.57
CA ASN A 196 5.08 17.01 10.09
C ASN A 196 3.98 17.75 10.88
N PHE A 197 2.91 17.06 11.27
CA PHE A 197 1.80 17.65 12.00
C PHE A 197 2.09 17.87 13.49
N MET A 198 2.56 16.84 14.19
CA MET A 198 2.79 16.87 15.63
C MET A 198 4.11 17.53 16.02
N VAL A 199 5.17 17.40 15.21
CA VAL A 199 6.48 17.95 15.54
C VAL A 199 6.70 19.27 14.78
N VAL A 200 6.80 19.22 13.45
CA VAL A 200 7.22 20.38 12.64
C VAL A 200 6.22 21.53 12.74
N MET A 201 4.92 21.28 12.59
CA MET A 201 3.91 22.32 12.67
C MET A 201 3.75 22.90 14.08
N LYS A 202 3.81 22.08 15.14
CA LYS A 202 3.73 22.58 16.53
C LYS A 202 4.94 23.46 16.84
N LEU A 203 6.15 22.99 16.53
CA LEU A 203 7.38 23.78 16.68
C LEU A 203 7.29 25.09 15.90
N LYS A 204 6.92 25.04 14.62
CA LYS A 204 6.79 26.24 13.79
C LYS A 204 5.78 27.23 14.36
N ARG A 205 4.63 26.76 14.87
CA ARG A 205 3.62 27.62 15.50
C ARG A 205 4.13 28.25 16.79
N GLN A 206 4.86 27.48 17.60
CA GLN A 206 5.41 27.95 18.87
C GLN A 206 6.52 28.98 18.63
N TYR A 207 7.49 28.67 17.76
CA TYR A 207 8.48 29.64 17.30
C TYR A 207 7.85 30.90 16.70
N MET A 208 6.83 30.78 15.86
CA MET A 208 6.14 31.95 15.28
C MET A 208 5.38 32.79 16.31
N LYS A 209 5.01 32.24 17.47
CA LYS A 209 4.43 33.02 18.57
C LYS A 209 5.53 33.70 19.36
N ASP A 210 6.56 32.96 19.74
CA ASP A 210 7.60 33.50 20.61
C ASP A 210 8.50 34.52 19.91
N PHE A 211 8.73 34.38 18.59
CA PHE A 211 9.43 35.40 17.79
C PHE A 211 8.59 36.66 17.53
N LYS A 212 7.29 36.65 17.80
CA LYS A 212 6.49 37.89 17.79
C LYS A 212 6.65 38.68 19.07
N ASP A 213 6.82 37.98 20.19
CA ASP A 213 6.78 38.58 21.52
C ASP A 213 8.20 38.85 22.07
N ASN A 214 9.23 38.08 21.64
CA ASN A 214 10.60 38.14 22.18
C ASN A 214 11.69 38.29 21.10
N SER A 215 12.81 38.92 21.49
CA SER A 215 14.03 39.04 20.69
C SER A 215 14.77 37.70 20.59
N PHE A 216 15.46 37.43 19.48
CA PHE A 216 16.13 36.14 19.20
C PHE A 216 17.09 35.66 20.31
N SER A 217 17.72 36.60 21.03
CA SER A 217 18.73 36.34 22.06
C SER A 217 18.16 35.77 23.37
N ASP A 218 16.88 36.02 23.67
CA ASP A 218 16.26 35.67 24.96
C ASP A 218 15.54 34.31 24.93
N ILE A 219 15.53 33.65 23.77
CA ILE A 219 14.72 32.47 23.51
C ILE A 219 15.56 31.20 23.73
N ASN A 220 15.27 30.45 24.79
CA ASN A 220 15.87 29.14 25.01
C ASN A 220 15.20 28.08 24.11
N LEU A 221 15.80 27.86 22.93
CA LEU A 221 15.33 26.91 21.92
C LEU A 221 15.17 25.47 22.45
N MET A 222 15.98 25.05 23.43
CA MET A 222 15.95 23.68 23.98
C MET A 222 14.73 23.47 24.89
N ALA A 223 14.38 24.46 25.72
CA ALA A 223 13.18 24.41 26.57
C ALA A 223 11.89 24.43 25.72
N LEU A 224 11.92 25.16 24.61
CA LEU A 224 10.83 25.21 23.64
C LEU A 224 10.60 23.88 22.95
N PHE A 225 11.66 23.21 22.52
CA PHE A 225 11.56 21.90 21.90
C PHE A 225 10.95 20.86 22.85
N LYS A 226 11.36 20.86 24.13
CA LYS A 226 10.82 19.95 25.17
C LYS A 226 9.35 20.23 25.51
N SER A 227 8.90 21.49 25.49
CA SER A 227 7.51 21.83 25.78
C SER A 227 6.57 21.59 24.60
N ALA A 228 7.07 21.72 23.36
CA ALA A 228 6.29 21.56 22.13
C ALA A 228 5.90 20.10 21.85
N ILE A 229 6.74 19.15 22.24
CA ILE A 229 6.65 17.74 21.85
C ILE A 229 6.25 16.91 23.08
N LYS A 230 5.11 16.22 22.98
CA LYS A 230 4.71 15.17 23.92
C LYS A 230 4.91 13.82 23.24
N ALA A 231 5.74 12.95 23.82
CA ALA A 231 6.07 11.66 23.24
C ALA A 231 4.84 10.75 23.13
N ASP A 232 4.00 10.73 24.16
CA ASP A 232 2.82 9.85 24.23
C ASP A 232 1.79 10.12 23.13
N ASP A 233 1.62 11.38 22.73
CA ASP A 233 0.69 11.77 21.67
C ASP A 233 1.12 11.18 20.31
N PHE A 234 2.43 11.05 20.10
CA PHE A 234 2.99 10.50 18.87
C PHE A 234 2.89 8.98 18.85
N GLU A 235 3.15 8.32 19.97
CA GLU A 235 3.03 6.86 20.10
C GLU A 235 1.56 6.40 19.94
N LYS A 236 0.62 7.08 20.61
CA LYS A 236 -0.83 6.80 20.46
C LYS A 236 -1.32 6.97 19.02
N ALA A 237 -0.76 7.93 18.28
CA ALA A 237 -1.11 8.13 16.87
C ALA A 237 -0.61 7.00 15.96
N LEU A 238 0.48 6.31 16.33
CA LEU A 238 1.09 5.24 15.55
C LEU A 238 0.50 3.85 15.86
N MET A 239 0.01 3.62 17.08
CA MET A 239 -0.49 2.32 17.54
C MET A 239 -1.87 1.88 17.00
N ASN A 240 -2.54 2.68 16.17
CA ASN A 240 -3.93 2.44 15.73
C ASN A 240 -4.12 1.34 14.65
N ALA A 241 -3.50 0.17 14.83
CA ALA A 241 -3.77 -1.03 14.02
C ALA A 241 -3.92 -2.26 14.92
N ILE A 242 -5.14 -2.50 15.41
CA ILE A 242 -5.45 -3.67 16.24
C ILE A 242 -5.55 -4.92 15.37
N LEU A 243 -4.76 -5.96 15.69
CA LEU A 243 -4.89 -7.30 15.14
C LEU A 243 -5.87 -8.12 15.99
N HIS A 244 -6.81 -8.83 15.36
CA HIS A 244 -7.76 -9.71 16.04
C HIS A 244 -7.27 -11.17 16.07
N HIS A 245 -7.10 -11.73 17.27
CA HIS A 245 -6.61 -13.10 17.49
C HIS A 245 -7.75 -14.11 17.73
N LYS A 246 -8.52 -14.46 16.68
CA LYS A 246 -9.58 -15.49 16.78
C LYS A 246 -9.03 -16.92 16.65
N ASN A 247 -8.30 -17.17 15.57
CA ASN A 247 -7.58 -18.41 15.34
C ASN A 247 -6.28 -18.11 14.57
N LYS A 248 -5.36 -19.08 14.54
CA LYS A 248 -4.03 -18.86 13.92
C LYS A 248 -4.13 -18.57 12.42
N LEU A 249 -5.07 -19.21 11.73
CA LEU A 249 -5.32 -18.94 10.31
C LEU A 249 -5.80 -17.50 10.09
N ASN A 250 -6.66 -16.97 10.95
CA ASN A 250 -7.19 -15.61 10.86
C ASN A 250 -6.03 -14.62 10.93
N VAL A 251 -5.11 -14.79 11.89
CA VAL A 251 -3.91 -13.95 12.01
C VAL A 251 -3.08 -14.00 10.72
N LEU A 252 -2.77 -15.19 10.20
CA LEU A 252 -2.04 -15.34 8.94
C LEU A 252 -2.77 -14.69 7.76
N THR A 253 -4.08 -14.83 7.69
CA THR A 253 -4.90 -14.25 6.61
C THR A 253 -4.98 -12.72 6.70
N THR A 254 -4.96 -12.15 7.90
CA THR A 254 -4.92 -10.69 8.11
C THR A 254 -3.57 -10.10 7.74
N LEU A 255 -2.46 -10.81 8.00
CA LEU A 255 -1.14 -10.34 7.61
C LEU A 255 -0.94 -10.33 6.08
N ARG A 256 -1.66 -11.19 5.36
CA ARG A 256 -1.60 -11.31 3.90
C ARG A 256 -2.77 -10.64 3.17
N SER A 257 -3.63 -9.89 3.88
CA SER A 257 -4.74 -9.18 3.25
C SER A 257 -4.24 -7.94 2.51
N ILE A 258 -4.78 -7.74 1.31
CA ILE A 258 -4.57 -6.55 0.48
C ILE A 258 -5.92 -5.86 0.37
N ASP A 259 -5.97 -4.62 0.87
CA ASP A 259 -7.14 -3.79 0.72
C ASP A 259 -6.88 -2.69 -0.31
N THR A 260 -7.80 -2.56 -1.26
CA THR A 260 -7.82 -1.43 -2.18
C THR A 260 -8.47 -0.22 -1.50
N PRO A 261 -7.79 0.95 -1.42
CA PRO A 261 -8.32 2.13 -0.74
C PRO A 261 -9.53 2.70 -1.50
N ASP A 262 -10.65 2.85 -0.80
CA ASP A 262 -11.86 3.47 -1.35
C ASP A 262 -11.75 5.00 -1.21
N LYS A 263 -11.43 5.70 -2.31
CA LYS A 263 -11.39 7.16 -2.32
C LYS A 263 -12.80 7.70 -2.54
N GLY A 264 -13.62 7.58 -1.50
CA GLY A 264 -14.94 8.17 -1.38
C GLY A 264 -16.09 7.19 -1.67
N ASN A 265 -17.26 7.51 -1.10
CA ASN A 265 -18.57 6.84 -1.27
C ASN A 265 -19.10 6.85 -2.73
N SER A 266 -18.21 6.87 -3.72
CA SER A 266 -18.53 6.94 -5.14
C SER A 266 -19.10 5.61 -5.62
N VAL A 267 -20.41 5.50 -5.44
CA VAL A 267 -21.37 4.64 -6.13
C VAL A 267 -20.90 3.18 -6.22
N LYS A 268 -21.32 2.41 -5.21
CA LYS A 268 -21.18 0.95 -5.06
C LYS A 268 -21.58 0.13 -6.31
N SER A 269 -22.22 0.78 -7.29
CA SER A 269 -22.83 0.22 -8.50
C SER A 269 -22.33 0.85 -9.81
N SER A 270 -21.32 1.73 -9.78
CA SER A 270 -20.76 2.24 -11.05
C SER A 270 -20.12 1.08 -11.81
N GLU A 271 -20.22 1.08 -13.14
CA GLU A 271 -19.59 0.07 -14.00
C GLU A 271 -18.09 -0.05 -13.69
N ARG A 272 -17.43 1.06 -13.35
CA ARG A 272 -16.03 1.09 -12.91
C ARG A 272 -15.80 0.35 -11.60
N ALA A 273 -16.67 0.51 -10.61
CA ALA A 273 -16.58 -0.20 -9.34
C ALA A 273 -16.75 -1.71 -9.53
N ILE A 274 -17.62 -2.13 -10.46
CA ILE A 274 -17.81 -3.55 -10.81
C ILE A 274 -16.51 -4.13 -11.40
N LEU A 275 -15.92 -3.46 -12.39
CA LEU A 275 -14.67 -3.91 -13.03
C LEU A 275 -13.50 -4.03 -12.04
N LEU A 276 -13.41 -3.14 -11.05
CA LEU A 276 -12.38 -3.19 -10.01
C LEU A 276 -12.51 -4.42 -9.08
N ARG A 277 -13.75 -4.85 -8.81
CA ARG A 277 -14.07 -5.98 -7.94
C ARG A 277 -13.91 -7.34 -8.62
N GLN A 278 -14.04 -7.38 -9.95
CA GLN A 278 -13.89 -8.60 -10.73
C GLN A 278 -12.48 -9.20 -10.58
N VAL A 279 -12.41 -10.53 -10.67
CA VAL A 279 -11.14 -11.26 -10.69
C VAL A 279 -10.45 -10.99 -12.03
N HIS A 280 -9.29 -10.36 -11.98
CA HIS A 280 -8.52 -10.06 -13.18
C HIS A 280 -7.50 -11.18 -13.48
N PRO A 281 -7.38 -11.68 -14.73
CA PRO A 281 -6.49 -12.79 -15.06
C PRO A 281 -5.02 -12.57 -14.68
N THR A 282 -4.55 -11.31 -14.74
CA THR A 282 -3.17 -10.96 -14.38
C THR A 282 -2.85 -11.11 -12.89
N GLY A 283 -3.87 -11.28 -12.04
CA GLY A 283 -3.69 -11.58 -10.61
C GLY A 283 -3.41 -13.05 -10.32
N THR A 284 -3.59 -13.95 -11.30
CA THR A 284 -3.49 -15.40 -11.09
C THR A 284 -2.10 -15.80 -10.56
N GLY A 285 -2.08 -16.49 -9.41
CA GLY A 285 -0.87 -16.93 -8.73
C GLY A 285 -0.13 -15.84 -7.94
N TYR A 286 -0.58 -14.59 -8.00
CA TYR A 286 -0.13 -13.51 -7.12
C TYR A 286 -1.17 -13.21 -6.03
N ILE A 287 -2.44 -13.17 -6.43
CA ILE A 287 -3.58 -12.89 -5.58
C ILE A 287 -4.52 -14.08 -5.67
N CYS A 288 -5.03 -14.50 -4.52
CA CYS A 288 -6.02 -15.56 -4.46
C CYS A 288 -7.35 -15.06 -5.05
N GLY A 289 -7.85 -15.73 -6.08
CA GLY A 289 -9.11 -15.39 -6.74
C GLY A 289 -10.37 -15.81 -5.97
N ILE A 290 -10.21 -16.55 -4.88
CA ILE A 290 -11.32 -17.14 -4.10
C ILE A 290 -11.51 -16.39 -2.77
N THR A 291 -10.42 -16.04 -2.09
CA THR A 291 -10.49 -15.38 -0.79
C THR A 291 -10.82 -13.90 -0.96
N SER A 292 -12.09 -13.57 -0.82
CA SER A 292 -12.60 -12.21 -0.69
C SER A 292 -13.76 -12.19 0.29
N ALA A 293 -14.24 -11.02 0.69
CA ALA A 293 -15.48 -10.94 1.48
C ALA A 293 -16.62 -11.64 0.72
N ASP A 294 -17.45 -12.36 1.46
CA ASP A 294 -18.60 -13.12 0.93
C ASP A 294 -19.77 -12.20 0.56
N THR A 295 -19.98 -11.14 1.35
CA THR A 295 -21.07 -10.20 1.16
C THR A 295 -20.65 -8.74 1.43
N GLY A 296 -21.39 -7.80 0.84
CA GLY A 296 -21.26 -6.38 1.11
C GLY A 296 -20.20 -5.62 0.30
N ALA A 297 -19.81 -4.45 0.78
CA ALA A 297 -19.00 -3.50 0.02
C ALA A 297 -17.53 -3.92 -0.15
N LYS A 298 -17.06 -4.88 0.65
CA LYS A 298 -15.66 -5.36 0.62
C LYS A 298 -15.42 -6.48 -0.40
N VAL A 299 -16.47 -7.00 -1.04
CA VAL A 299 -16.36 -8.04 -2.07
C VAL A 299 -15.48 -7.54 -3.21
N GLY A 300 -14.41 -8.26 -3.55
CA GLY A 300 -13.45 -7.89 -4.58
C GLY A 300 -12.58 -6.67 -4.26
N MET A 301 -12.71 -6.08 -3.07
CA MET A 301 -11.88 -4.96 -2.60
C MET A 301 -10.84 -5.44 -1.59
N SER A 302 -11.26 -6.32 -0.67
CA SER A 302 -10.36 -7.06 0.20
C SER A 302 -9.99 -8.37 -0.47
N LYS A 303 -8.70 -8.53 -0.73
CA LYS A 303 -8.09 -9.68 -1.42
C LYS A 303 -6.98 -10.24 -0.55
N GLN A 304 -6.43 -11.40 -0.90
CA GLN A 304 -5.29 -11.97 -0.18
C GLN A 304 -4.18 -12.36 -1.14
N LEU A 305 -2.93 -12.21 -0.69
CA LEU A 305 -1.77 -12.73 -1.41
C LEU A 305 -1.85 -14.25 -1.52
N SER A 306 -1.43 -14.78 -2.66
CA SER A 306 -1.22 -16.22 -2.82
C SER A 306 -0.08 -16.70 -1.93
N ILE A 307 -0.01 -18.00 -1.64
CA ILE A 307 1.02 -18.57 -0.74
C ILE A 307 2.43 -18.29 -1.28
N SER A 308 2.67 -18.56 -2.55
CA SER A 308 3.94 -18.30 -3.24
C SER A 308 4.18 -16.84 -3.61
N ALA A 309 3.22 -15.95 -3.39
CA ALA A 309 3.38 -14.56 -3.79
C ALA A 309 4.10 -13.76 -2.72
N ASP A 310 5.01 -12.90 -3.15
CA ASP A 310 5.73 -11.98 -2.28
C ASP A 310 5.80 -10.58 -2.92
N ILE A 311 6.27 -9.61 -2.14
CA ILE A 311 6.36 -8.20 -2.51
C ILE A 311 7.82 -7.79 -2.54
N THR A 312 8.26 -7.19 -3.65
CA THR A 312 9.66 -6.75 -3.78
C THR A 312 10.03 -5.66 -2.78
N ALA A 313 11.20 -5.86 -2.15
CA ALA A 313 11.85 -4.83 -1.33
C ALA A 313 12.37 -3.66 -2.19
N ALA A 314 12.72 -2.56 -1.53
CA ALA A 314 13.35 -1.41 -2.19
C ALA A 314 14.77 -1.75 -2.63
N SER A 315 15.10 -1.37 -3.87
CA SER A 315 16.42 -1.51 -4.44
C SER A 315 16.79 -0.25 -5.21
N SER A 316 18.08 0.09 -5.23
CA SER A 316 18.53 1.28 -5.95
C SER A 316 18.42 1.05 -7.45
N SER A 317 17.69 1.93 -8.13
CA SER A 317 17.67 1.97 -9.59
C SER A 317 18.93 2.58 -10.18
N GLU A 318 19.66 3.39 -9.41
CA GLU A 318 20.86 4.09 -9.89
C GLU A 318 21.96 3.08 -10.24
N VAL A 319 22.16 2.06 -9.39
CA VAL A 319 23.12 0.97 -9.64
C VAL A 319 22.82 0.29 -10.98
N LEU A 320 21.56 -0.06 -11.24
CA LEU A 320 21.19 -0.68 -12.52
C LEU A 320 21.39 0.27 -13.70
N LYS A 321 21.09 1.57 -13.53
CA LYS A 321 21.31 2.58 -14.58
C LYS A 321 22.81 2.70 -14.92
N HIS A 322 23.69 2.71 -13.92
CA HIS A 322 25.14 2.74 -14.15
C HIS A 322 25.63 1.52 -14.93
N ILE A 323 25.23 0.31 -14.51
CA ILE A 323 25.59 -0.93 -15.21
C ILE A 323 25.14 -0.91 -16.69
N ILE A 324 23.95 -0.36 -16.96
CA ILE A 324 23.41 -0.28 -18.33
C ILE A 324 24.11 0.81 -19.15
N LEU A 325 24.43 1.95 -18.55
CA LEU A 325 25.10 3.06 -19.25
C LEU A 325 26.55 2.74 -19.62
N GLU A 326 27.19 1.82 -18.90
CA GLU A 326 28.53 1.28 -19.18
C GLU A 326 28.53 0.17 -20.25
N ASP A 327 27.36 -0.33 -20.66
CA ASP A 327 27.23 -1.40 -21.64
C ASP A 327 27.52 -0.89 -23.06
N GLU A 328 28.46 -1.53 -23.77
CA GLU A 328 28.92 -1.11 -25.10
C GLU A 328 27.82 -1.18 -26.17
N ASP A 329 26.86 -2.10 -26.00
CA ASP A 329 25.73 -2.27 -26.92
C ASP A 329 24.67 -1.17 -26.81
N LEU A 330 24.74 -0.34 -25.76
CA LEU A 330 23.76 0.72 -25.52
C LEU A 330 24.12 2.01 -26.26
N ILE A 331 23.29 2.38 -27.21
CA ILE A 331 23.33 3.71 -27.83
C ILE A 331 22.62 4.69 -26.89
N GLN A 332 23.39 5.48 -26.14
CA GLN A 332 22.86 6.44 -25.18
C GLN A 332 21.98 7.50 -25.85
N ILE A 333 20.90 7.91 -25.18
CA ILE A 333 19.92 8.87 -25.71
C ILE A 333 20.53 10.22 -26.11
N GLN A 334 21.60 10.64 -25.45
CA GLN A 334 22.31 11.89 -25.74
C GLN A 334 23.09 11.81 -27.06
N ILE A 335 23.54 10.61 -27.42
CA ILE A 335 24.38 10.33 -28.59
C ILE A 335 23.51 10.00 -29.81
N ILE A 336 22.20 9.70 -29.66
CA ILE A 336 21.24 9.56 -30.77
C ILE A 336 21.10 10.93 -31.46
N PRO A 337 21.90 11.26 -32.49
CA PRO A 337 22.11 12.64 -32.87
C PRO A 337 21.02 13.04 -33.85
N LYS A 338 20.26 14.10 -33.53
CA LYS A 338 19.52 14.99 -34.46
C LYS A 338 18.54 14.35 -35.48
N GLY A 339 18.25 13.06 -35.37
CA GLY A 339 17.31 12.37 -36.23
C GLY A 339 16.88 11.07 -35.58
N MET A 340 15.78 11.12 -34.84
CA MET A 340 15.17 9.91 -34.28
C MET A 340 14.73 8.90 -35.38
N THR A 341 14.84 9.32 -36.65
CA THR A 341 14.87 8.57 -37.93
C THR A 341 15.66 7.27 -37.92
N LEU A 342 16.72 7.17 -37.10
CA LEU A 342 17.52 5.95 -37.00
C LEU A 342 16.82 4.82 -36.24
N LEU A 343 15.85 5.13 -35.35
CA LEU A 343 15.13 4.12 -34.58
C LEU A 343 14.34 3.18 -35.49
N THR A 344 13.57 3.74 -36.42
CA THR A 344 12.76 2.96 -37.36
C THR A 344 13.63 2.30 -38.43
N LYS A 345 14.67 3.01 -38.91
CA LYS A 345 15.53 2.51 -39.99
C LYS A 345 16.38 1.29 -39.59
N HIS A 346 16.83 1.23 -38.33
CA HIS A 346 17.66 0.13 -37.82
C HIS A 346 16.93 -0.82 -36.86
N ASN A 347 15.60 -0.69 -36.75
CA ASN A 347 14.74 -1.47 -35.85
C ASN A 347 15.29 -1.53 -34.40
N LEU A 348 15.70 -0.36 -33.89
CA LEU A 348 16.32 -0.25 -32.57
C LEU A 348 15.27 -0.40 -31.47
N HIS A 349 15.63 -1.12 -30.42
CA HIS A 349 14.82 -1.35 -29.25
C HIS A 349 15.14 -0.35 -28.14
N LYS A 350 14.13 0.36 -27.64
CA LYS A 350 14.29 1.38 -26.59
C LYS A 350 14.45 0.70 -25.24
N VAL A 351 15.45 1.11 -24.45
CA VAL A 351 15.72 0.55 -23.12
C VAL A 351 15.25 1.52 -22.04
N PHE A 352 14.35 1.05 -21.19
CA PHE A 352 13.80 1.80 -20.05
C PHE A 352 14.17 1.16 -18.72
N VAL A 353 14.55 1.98 -17.74
CA VAL A 353 14.78 1.55 -16.34
C VAL A 353 13.85 2.34 -15.42
N ASN A 354 12.90 1.67 -14.77
CA ASN A 354 11.87 2.31 -13.93
C ASN A 354 11.13 3.46 -14.65
N GLY A 355 10.98 3.36 -15.98
CA GLY A 355 10.34 4.37 -16.83
C GLY A 355 11.29 5.46 -17.36
N ASP A 356 12.54 5.52 -16.90
CA ASP A 356 13.55 6.42 -17.46
C ASP A 356 14.13 5.84 -18.77
N TRP A 357 14.19 6.64 -19.83
CA TRP A 357 14.67 6.22 -21.14
C TRP A 357 16.17 6.49 -21.27
N LEU A 358 16.98 5.42 -21.17
CA LEU A 358 18.45 5.54 -21.17
C LEU A 358 19.04 5.58 -22.58
N GLY A 359 18.52 4.75 -23.48
CA GLY A 359 19.10 4.57 -24.81
C GLY A 359 18.36 3.53 -25.63
N CYS A 360 19.01 3.05 -26.69
CA CYS A 360 18.48 2.03 -27.58
C CYS A 360 19.54 0.96 -27.90
N VAL A 361 19.07 -0.24 -28.23
CA VAL A 361 19.92 -1.40 -28.55
C VAL A 361 19.46 -2.00 -29.88
N GLN A 362 20.40 -2.47 -30.70
CA GLN A 362 20.10 -3.17 -31.95
C GLN A 362 19.84 -4.65 -31.71
N ASP A 363 20.77 -5.37 -31.07
CA ASP A 363 20.60 -6.77 -30.71
C ASP A 363 19.90 -6.93 -29.34
N PHE A 364 18.58 -6.88 -29.38
CA PHE A 364 17.76 -7.06 -28.18
C PHE A 364 17.85 -8.47 -27.59
N ALA A 365 18.13 -9.50 -28.39
CA ALA A 365 18.10 -10.88 -27.93
C ALA A 365 19.29 -11.19 -27.02
N SER A 366 20.49 -10.84 -27.48
CA SER A 366 21.72 -10.98 -26.68
C SER A 366 21.68 -10.10 -25.44
N PHE A 367 21.19 -8.86 -25.55
CA PHE A 367 21.00 -7.96 -24.43
C PHE A 367 20.06 -8.57 -23.36
N LEU A 368 18.87 -9.04 -23.76
CA LEU A 368 17.93 -9.66 -22.81
C LEU A 368 18.51 -10.91 -22.14
N MET A 369 19.23 -11.75 -22.88
CA MET A 369 19.86 -12.94 -22.32
C MET A 369 20.94 -12.56 -21.28
N ARG A 370 21.81 -11.60 -21.61
CA ARG A 370 22.86 -11.10 -20.72
C ARG A 370 22.29 -10.60 -19.39
N TYR A 371 21.29 -9.72 -19.42
CA TYR A 371 20.68 -9.22 -18.17
C TYR A 371 19.88 -10.28 -17.41
N ARG A 372 19.34 -11.30 -18.10
CA ARG A 372 18.73 -12.45 -17.43
C ARG A 372 19.77 -13.33 -16.74
N LEU A 373 20.96 -13.48 -17.31
CA LEU A 373 22.09 -14.21 -16.70
C LEU A 373 22.69 -13.44 -15.52
N LYS A 374 22.99 -12.15 -15.68
CA LYS A 374 23.44 -11.27 -14.60
C LYS A 374 22.51 -11.29 -13.39
N ARG A 375 21.18 -11.42 -13.61
CA ARG A 375 20.19 -11.55 -12.53
C ARG A 375 20.27 -12.90 -11.82
N ARG A 376 20.60 -13.97 -12.54
CA ARG A 376 20.74 -15.33 -12.00
C ARG A 376 22.04 -15.50 -11.24
N GLU A 377 23.10 -14.83 -11.68
CA GLU A 377 24.41 -14.81 -11.03
C GLU A 377 24.46 -13.86 -9.82
N GLY A 378 23.42 -13.05 -9.63
CA GLY A 378 23.32 -12.10 -8.52
C GLY A 378 24.06 -10.77 -8.73
N GLU A 379 24.64 -10.52 -9.92
CA GLU A 379 25.28 -9.24 -10.26
C GLU A 379 24.29 -8.06 -10.23
N ILE A 380 23.06 -8.32 -10.67
CA ILE A 380 21.94 -7.39 -10.51
C ILE A 380 20.92 -7.99 -9.55
N ASN A 381 20.15 -7.13 -8.89
CA ASN A 381 19.15 -7.56 -7.91
C ASN A 381 18.24 -8.66 -8.51
N MET A 382 18.12 -9.80 -7.80
CA MET A 382 17.31 -10.96 -8.19
C MET A 382 15.85 -10.59 -8.53
N PHE A 383 15.31 -9.55 -7.90
CA PHE A 383 13.96 -9.07 -8.12
C PHE A 383 13.80 -8.16 -9.34
N THR A 384 14.86 -7.92 -10.10
CA THR A 384 14.80 -7.11 -11.32
C THR A 384 13.90 -7.79 -12.36
N THR A 385 12.85 -7.09 -12.81
CA THR A 385 12.00 -7.59 -13.91
C THR A 385 12.62 -7.16 -15.24
N VAL A 386 12.94 -8.12 -16.09
CA VAL A 386 13.37 -7.85 -17.47
C VAL A 386 12.24 -8.24 -18.41
N SER A 387 11.65 -7.25 -19.09
CA SER A 387 10.52 -7.45 -20.00
C SER A 387 10.79 -6.84 -21.37
N HIS A 388 10.24 -7.46 -22.41
CA HIS A 388 10.34 -6.98 -23.79
C HIS A 388 8.95 -6.93 -24.40
N ASN A 389 8.61 -5.79 -24.97
CA ASN A 389 7.43 -5.60 -25.79
C ASN A 389 7.87 -5.48 -27.25
N ILE A 390 7.70 -6.57 -27.99
CA ILE A 390 8.09 -6.68 -29.40
C ILE A 390 7.31 -5.67 -30.25
N ILE A 391 6.01 -5.48 -29.98
CA ILE A 391 5.16 -4.60 -30.80
C ILE A 391 5.59 -3.14 -30.68
N ALA A 392 6.02 -2.73 -29.49
CA ALA A 392 6.47 -1.36 -29.24
C ALA A 392 7.98 -1.16 -29.44
N ASN A 393 8.74 -2.24 -29.71
CA ASN A 393 10.21 -2.26 -29.67
C ASN A 393 10.77 -1.67 -28.37
N GLU A 394 10.26 -2.13 -27.22
CA GLU A 394 10.66 -1.62 -25.90
C GLU A 394 11.15 -2.74 -24.98
N ILE A 395 12.34 -2.56 -24.43
CA ILE A 395 12.87 -3.32 -23.32
C ILE A 395 12.65 -2.51 -22.06
N ARG A 396 12.00 -3.09 -21.05
CA ARG A 396 11.76 -2.42 -19.77
C ARG A 396 12.33 -3.26 -18.64
N LEU A 397 13.21 -2.64 -17.88
CA LEU A 397 13.77 -3.15 -16.65
C LEU A 397 13.13 -2.44 -15.45
N TRP A 398 12.60 -3.22 -14.51
CA TRP A 398 11.98 -2.69 -13.29
C TRP A 398 12.71 -3.20 -12.05
N VAL A 399 13.13 -2.25 -11.22
CA VAL A 399 13.79 -2.45 -9.90
C VAL A 399 13.00 -1.75 -8.80
N ASP A 400 11.84 -1.20 -9.12
CA ASP A 400 10.95 -0.61 -8.14
C ASP A 400 10.46 -1.64 -7.11
N SER A 401 10.24 -1.15 -5.90
CA SER A 401 9.63 -1.86 -4.79
C SER A 401 8.13 -2.10 -5.03
N TRP A 402 7.54 -2.95 -4.19
CA TRP A 402 6.08 -3.17 -4.14
C TRP A 402 5.48 -3.90 -5.35
N ARG A 403 6.33 -4.52 -6.15
CA ARG A 403 5.88 -5.41 -7.22
C ARG A 403 5.52 -6.76 -6.63
N LEU A 404 4.47 -7.34 -7.19
CA LEU A 404 4.14 -8.74 -6.95
C LEU A 404 5.16 -9.62 -7.67
N ILE A 405 5.79 -10.50 -6.90
CA ILE A 405 6.67 -11.54 -7.40
C ILE A 405 6.13 -12.89 -6.96
N ARG A 406 6.48 -13.91 -7.73
CA ARG A 406 6.25 -15.30 -7.37
C ARG A 406 7.44 -16.11 -7.89
N PRO A 407 7.99 -17.02 -7.09
CA PRO A 407 9.06 -17.87 -7.56
C PRO A 407 8.48 -18.95 -8.48
N LEU A 408 9.22 -19.27 -9.55
CA LEU A 408 8.87 -20.23 -10.59
C LEU A 408 10.11 -21.05 -10.94
N LEU A 409 9.90 -22.31 -11.32
CA LEU A 409 10.95 -23.16 -11.87
C LEU A 409 11.43 -22.64 -13.23
N ILE A 410 12.74 -22.49 -13.41
CA ILE A 410 13.33 -22.15 -14.69
C ILE A 410 13.50 -23.42 -15.51
N VAL A 411 12.96 -23.41 -16.72
CA VAL A 411 13.15 -24.49 -17.67
C VAL A 411 14.22 -24.06 -18.68
N ARG A 412 15.30 -24.84 -18.80
CA ARG A 412 16.36 -24.64 -19.78
C ARG A 412 16.08 -25.45 -21.03
N ASN A 413 16.56 -24.96 -22.16
CA ASN A 413 16.56 -25.68 -23.41
C ASN A 413 17.91 -25.53 -24.09
N ASN A 414 18.18 -26.41 -25.05
CA ASN A 414 19.41 -26.37 -25.83
C ASN A 414 19.33 -25.44 -27.06
N ILE A 415 18.32 -24.56 -27.13
CA ILE A 415 18.19 -23.59 -28.22
C ILE A 415 19.27 -22.53 -28.05
N GLY A 416 20.24 -22.49 -28.97
CA GLY A 416 21.39 -21.57 -28.93
C GLY A 416 22.72 -22.23 -28.55
N GLU A 417 22.73 -23.52 -28.22
CA GLU A 417 23.98 -24.28 -28.03
C GLU A 417 24.63 -24.62 -29.38
N SER A 418 25.97 -24.71 -29.41
CA SER A 418 26.72 -25.08 -30.61
C SER A 418 26.36 -26.50 -31.06
N GLY A 419 25.86 -26.65 -32.30
CA GLY A 419 25.39 -27.92 -32.84
C GLY A 419 23.89 -28.20 -32.66
N TYR A 420 23.10 -27.22 -32.18
CA TYR A 420 21.65 -27.32 -32.13
C TYR A 420 21.04 -27.53 -33.52
N THR A 421 20.20 -28.56 -33.64
CA THR A 421 19.31 -28.82 -34.78
C THR A 421 17.90 -29.01 -34.23
N HIS A 422 16.86 -28.54 -34.93
CA HIS A 422 15.46 -28.68 -34.50
C HIS A 422 15.05 -30.14 -34.22
N THR A 423 15.77 -31.11 -34.80
CA THR A 423 15.60 -32.55 -34.59
C THR A 423 16.13 -33.07 -33.24
N LYS A 424 16.96 -32.31 -32.53
CA LYS A 424 17.55 -32.69 -31.23
C LYS A 424 17.15 -31.74 -30.10
N PHE A 425 15.92 -31.24 -30.10
CA PHE A 425 15.44 -30.39 -29.01
C PHE A 425 15.47 -31.14 -27.67
N ARG A 426 16.09 -30.53 -26.65
CA ARG A 426 16.13 -31.02 -25.27
C ARG A 426 15.70 -29.89 -24.34
N GLN A 427 14.88 -30.24 -23.36
CA GLN A 427 14.38 -29.35 -22.34
C GLN A 427 14.55 -30.03 -20.98
N TRP A 428 15.09 -29.31 -20.00
CA TRP A 428 15.29 -29.84 -18.66
C TRP A 428 15.08 -28.75 -17.60
N ILE A 429 14.90 -29.20 -16.36
CA ILE A 429 14.73 -28.36 -15.17
C ILE A 429 15.96 -28.63 -14.30
N ASP A 430 16.62 -27.59 -13.78
CA ASP A 430 17.79 -27.73 -12.88
C ASP A 430 17.41 -28.24 -11.47
N PHE A 431 16.12 -28.43 -11.20
CA PHE A 431 15.62 -28.95 -9.94
C PHE A 431 15.76 -30.49 -9.91
N THR A 432 16.72 -30.99 -9.12
CA THR A 432 17.03 -32.41 -9.01
C THR A 432 16.45 -33.04 -7.74
N ASP A 433 16.36 -34.37 -7.70
CA ASP A 433 15.91 -35.13 -6.51
C ASP A 433 16.80 -34.90 -5.28
N ASP A 434 18.05 -34.47 -5.46
CA ASP A 434 18.95 -34.11 -4.37
C ASP A 434 18.50 -32.81 -3.67
N HIS A 435 17.98 -31.84 -4.42
CA HIS A 435 17.35 -30.64 -3.85
C HIS A 435 16.09 -30.99 -3.05
N VAL A 436 15.30 -31.96 -3.50
CA VAL A 436 14.12 -32.45 -2.76
C VAL A 436 14.52 -33.08 -1.43
N LYS A 437 15.58 -33.89 -1.41
CA LYS A 437 16.08 -34.50 -0.17
C LYS A 437 16.61 -33.44 0.80
N LYS A 438 17.36 -32.45 0.31
CA LYS A 438 17.90 -31.35 1.13
C LYS A 438 16.81 -30.45 1.74
N LEU A 439 15.71 -30.22 1.00
CA LEU A 439 14.50 -29.58 1.52
C LEU A 439 13.86 -30.38 2.65
N GLN A 440 13.71 -31.70 2.48
CA GLN A 440 13.08 -32.57 3.48
C GLN A 440 13.90 -32.65 4.77
N THR A 441 15.21 -32.55 4.69
CA THR A 441 16.11 -32.53 5.86
C THR A 441 16.26 -31.14 6.49
N GLY A 442 15.69 -30.09 5.89
CA GLY A 442 15.85 -28.70 6.35
C GLY A 442 17.27 -28.13 6.18
N ALA A 443 18.06 -28.70 5.27
CA ALA A 443 19.43 -28.25 4.98
C ALA A 443 19.46 -27.07 3.99
N ILE A 444 18.38 -26.88 3.24
CA ILE A 444 18.13 -25.80 2.29
C ILE A 444 16.72 -25.32 2.55
N ASP A 445 16.52 -24.01 2.65
CA ASP A 445 15.20 -23.40 2.80
C ASP A 445 14.58 -23.00 1.46
N ILE A 446 13.30 -22.64 1.48
CA ILE A 446 12.59 -22.13 0.29
C ILE A 446 13.27 -20.87 -0.27
N ASP A 447 13.90 -20.06 0.59
CA ASP A 447 14.64 -18.87 0.22
C ASP A 447 15.96 -19.21 -0.49
N ASP A 448 16.63 -20.30 -0.11
CA ASP A 448 17.83 -20.80 -0.79
C ASP A 448 17.48 -21.34 -2.19
N LEU A 449 16.34 -22.03 -2.33
CA LEU A 449 15.83 -22.45 -3.64
C LEU A 449 15.30 -21.30 -4.49
N ALA A 450 14.86 -20.20 -3.89
CA ALA A 450 14.52 -18.98 -4.61
C ALA A 450 15.80 -18.27 -5.11
N THR A 451 16.89 -18.33 -4.34
CA THR A 451 18.24 -17.87 -4.71
C THR A 451 18.81 -18.71 -5.86
N ASP A 452 18.52 -20.02 -5.87
CA ASP A 452 18.86 -20.96 -6.95
C ASP A 452 17.79 -21.07 -8.07
N GLY A 453 16.71 -20.28 -8.01
CA GLY A 453 15.73 -20.10 -9.10
C GLY A 453 14.69 -21.21 -9.31
N ASN A 454 14.23 -21.87 -8.25
CA ASN A 454 13.73 -23.23 -8.34
C ASN A 454 12.37 -23.61 -7.72
N MET A 455 11.39 -22.77 -7.29
CA MET A 455 9.96 -23.25 -7.14
C MET A 455 8.92 -22.25 -6.55
N GLY A 456 7.62 -22.54 -6.70
CA GLY A 456 6.50 -22.00 -5.88
C GLY A 456 5.14 -22.77 -6.02
N LEU A 457 4.35 -22.90 -4.93
CA LEU A 457 3.03 -23.59 -4.82
C LEU A 457 1.87 -22.65 -4.42
N VAL A 458 0.65 -22.94 -4.91
CA VAL A 458 -0.61 -22.20 -4.73
C VAL A 458 -1.50 -22.74 -3.59
N ALA A 459 -2.36 -21.86 -3.07
CA ALA A 459 -3.37 -22.01 -2.03
C ALA A 459 -4.13 -23.35 -2.01
N LEU A 460 -4.01 -24.08 -0.90
CA LEU A 460 -4.69 -25.36 -0.66
C LEU A 460 -5.13 -25.46 0.79
N THR A 461 -6.10 -24.66 1.25
CA THR A 461 -6.73 -24.91 2.57
C THR A 461 -8.06 -25.64 2.45
N SER A 462 -8.74 -25.57 1.30
CA SER A 462 -10.00 -26.29 1.08
C SER A 462 -9.75 -27.66 0.47
N VAL A 463 -10.21 -28.70 1.17
CA VAL A 463 -10.16 -30.09 0.69
C VAL A 463 -11.03 -30.20 -0.58
N PHE A 464 -10.48 -30.79 -1.65
CA PHE A 464 -11.15 -30.93 -2.96
C PHE A 464 -11.75 -29.63 -3.52
N ALA A 465 -11.09 -28.49 -3.33
CA ALA A 465 -11.55 -27.19 -3.85
C ALA A 465 -11.90 -27.21 -5.35
N ASN A 466 -11.17 -27.97 -6.15
CA ASN A 466 -11.39 -28.16 -7.58
C ASN A 466 -12.67 -28.94 -7.95
N HIS A 467 -13.29 -29.62 -6.98
CA HIS A 467 -14.54 -30.37 -7.16
C HIS A 467 -15.77 -29.63 -6.61
N ASN A 468 -15.61 -28.39 -6.16
CA ASN A 468 -16.70 -27.60 -5.57
C ASN A 468 -16.97 -26.33 -6.39
N GLN A 469 -18.19 -25.82 -6.29
CA GLN A 469 -18.55 -24.54 -6.90
C GLN A 469 -17.76 -23.42 -6.23
N ALA A 470 -17.15 -22.53 -7.02
CA ALA A 470 -16.28 -21.45 -6.51
C ALA A 470 -16.95 -20.64 -5.39
N ALA A 471 -18.24 -20.30 -5.52
CA ALA A 471 -19.00 -19.57 -4.51
C ALA A 471 -19.00 -20.24 -3.13
N ARG A 472 -19.11 -21.58 -3.06
CA ARG A 472 -19.06 -22.35 -1.81
C ARG A 472 -17.68 -22.29 -1.16
N ILE A 473 -16.63 -22.24 -1.97
CA ILE A 473 -15.25 -22.10 -1.48
C ILE A 473 -15.04 -20.69 -0.90
N VAL A 474 -15.59 -19.65 -1.53
CA VAL A 474 -15.57 -18.28 -0.97
C VAL A 474 -16.19 -18.26 0.42
N PHE A 475 -17.38 -18.83 0.59
CA PHE A 475 -18.04 -18.91 1.90
C PHE A 475 -17.17 -19.62 2.94
N GLN A 476 -16.63 -20.79 2.60
CA GLN A 476 -15.75 -21.54 3.51
C GLN A 476 -14.54 -20.71 3.94
N THR A 477 -13.87 -20.02 3.01
CA THR A 477 -12.67 -19.22 3.36
C THR A 477 -12.95 -18.08 4.34
N ASN A 478 -14.18 -17.57 4.40
CA ASN A 478 -14.57 -16.55 5.36
C ASN A 478 -15.09 -17.14 6.68
N GLN A 479 -15.85 -18.23 6.61
CA GLN A 479 -16.36 -18.92 7.80
C GLN A 479 -15.24 -19.55 8.63
N VAL A 480 -14.20 -20.11 8.00
CA VAL A 480 -13.05 -20.69 8.70
C VAL A 480 -12.27 -19.63 9.50
N LYS A 481 -12.33 -18.34 9.14
CA LYS A 481 -11.72 -17.26 9.97
C LYS A 481 -12.48 -17.03 11.27
N GLN A 482 -13.72 -17.50 11.36
CA GLN A 482 -14.58 -17.38 12.54
C GLN A 482 -14.52 -18.64 13.43
N THR A 483 -13.83 -19.70 13.01
CA THR A 483 -13.73 -20.91 13.82
C THR A 483 -12.94 -20.65 15.08
N ASN A 484 -13.37 -21.26 16.18
CA ASN A 484 -12.66 -21.23 17.44
C ASN A 484 -11.69 -22.40 17.46
N SER A 485 -10.42 -22.14 17.77
CA SER A 485 -9.40 -23.17 17.93
C SER A 485 -8.29 -22.67 18.83
N TRP A 486 -7.22 -23.44 18.95
CA TRP A 486 -6.01 -23.01 19.65
C TRP A 486 -5.30 -21.93 18.83
N ALA A 487 -5.68 -20.66 19.04
CA ALA A 487 -5.09 -19.51 18.35
C ALA A 487 -3.59 -19.35 18.65
N LEU A 488 -3.22 -19.56 19.92
CA LEU A 488 -1.87 -19.36 20.47
C LEU A 488 -1.58 -20.45 21.49
N LYS A 489 -0.36 -20.99 21.54
CA LYS A 489 0.01 -22.02 22.54
C LYS A 489 0.22 -21.44 23.95
N ASN A 490 0.60 -20.16 24.05
CA ASN A 490 0.82 -19.46 25.31
C ASN A 490 -0.44 -18.80 25.88
N TRP A 491 -1.64 -19.18 25.40
CA TRP A 491 -2.91 -18.59 25.80
C TRP A 491 -3.14 -18.62 27.32
N ALA A 492 -2.68 -19.67 28.01
CA ALA A 492 -2.82 -19.83 29.46
C ALA A 492 -2.09 -18.74 30.26
N PHE A 493 -1.02 -18.17 29.68
CA PHE A 493 -0.17 -17.17 30.33
C PHE A 493 -0.49 -15.74 29.90
N ALA A 494 -1.18 -15.55 28.78
CA ALA A 494 -1.45 -14.25 28.18
C ALA A 494 -2.90 -13.79 28.42
N ALA A 495 -3.06 -12.53 28.82
CA ALA A 495 -4.38 -11.93 29.01
C ALA A 495 -4.94 -11.44 27.67
N HIS A 496 -5.87 -12.20 27.10
CA HIS A 496 -6.58 -11.84 25.86
C HIS A 496 -7.98 -11.35 26.14
N LYS A 497 -8.43 -10.37 25.34
CA LYS A 497 -9.81 -9.89 25.36
C LYS A 497 -10.63 -10.69 24.34
N ASP A 498 -11.74 -11.26 24.79
CA ASP A 498 -12.71 -12.01 23.98
C ASP A 498 -12.10 -13.16 23.15
N LEU A 499 -11.23 -13.96 23.78
CA LEU A 499 -10.63 -15.15 23.18
C LEU A 499 -11.52 -16.37 23.41
N TYR A 500 -11.82 -17.11 22.34
CA TYR A 500 -12.54 -18.38 22.41
C TYR A 500 -11.59 -19.53 22.14
N HIS A 501 -11.52 -20.47 23.07
CA HIS A 501 -10.60 -21.60 23.06
C HIS A 501 -11.39 -22.90 23.10
N GLN A 502 -11.33 -23.70 22.04
CA GLN A 502 -11.98 -25.01 22.01
C GLN A 502 -11.21 -26.02 22.88
N VAL A 503 -11.92 -26.79 23.69
CA VAL A 503 -11.33 -27.75 24.64
C VAL A 503 -10.68 -28.92 23.92
N TYR A 504 -11.44 -29.57 23.03
CA TYR A 504 -10.97 -30.69 22.22
C TYR A 504 -10.81 -30.28 20.77
N VAL A 505 -9.58 -30.41 20.27
CA VAL A 505 -9.22 -30.10 18.89
C VAL A 505 -8.47 -31.28 18.31
N GLU A 506 -8.85 -31.70 17.11
CA GLU A 506 -8.37 -32.89 16.42
C GLU A 506 -7.80 -32.53 15.06
N ASP A 507 -6.85 -33.34 14.58
CA ASP A 507 -6.37 -33.25 13.21
C ASP A 507 -7.48 -33.68 12.22
N PRO A 508 -7.65 -32.97 11.10
CA PRO A 508 -8.65 -33.34 10.12
C PRO A 508 -8.28 -34.68 9.47
N LEU A 509 -9.24 -35.62 9.41
CA LEU A 509 -9.05 -36.92 8.75
C LEU A 509 -8.60 -36.79 7.30
N MET A 510 -9.11 -35.78 6.59
CA MET A 510 -8.64 -35.40 5.26
C MET A 510 -8.03 -34.01 5.30
N SER A 511 -6.74 -33.96 5.01
CA SER A 511 -5.95 -32.73 5.05
C SER A 511 -5.38 -32.40 3.68
N THR A 512 -5.26 -31.09 3.43
CA THR A 512 -4.41 -30.59 2.35
C THR A 512 -2.99 -30.40 2.86
N PHE A 513 -2.04 -30.18 1.94
CA PHE A 513 -0.66 -29.86 2.28
C PHE A 513 -0.55 -28.71 3.31
N ALA A 514 -1.43 -27.70 3.26
CA ALA A 514 -1.38 -26.55 4.16
C ALA A 514 -1.61 -26.93 5.64
N TYR A 515 -2.42 -27.95 5.92
CA TYR A 515 -2.72 -28.39 7.30
C TYR A 515 -1.51 -29.02 8.00
N ARG A 516 -0.46 -29.42 7.27
CA ARG A 516 0.81 -29.84 7.91
C ARG A 516 1.53 -28.71 8.64
N HIS A 517 1.24 -27.46 8.27
CA HIS A 517 1.94 -26.28 8.76
C HIS A 517 1.08 -25.41 9.71
N ILE A 518 -0.17 -25.81 9.95
CA ILE A 518 -1.12 -25.09 10.79
C ILE A 518 -1.55 -26.04 11.92
N PRO A 519 -1.63 -25.58 13.18
CA PRO A 519 -2.18 -26.41 14.26
C PRO A 519 -3.61 -26.85 13.92
N PRO A 520 -4.08 -27.98 14.48
CA PRO A 520 -5.43 -28.44 14.22
C PRO A 520 -6.46 -27.38 14.64
N MET A 521 -7.59 -27.35 13.93
CA MET A 521 -8.64 -26.33 14.09
C MET A 521 -10.05 -26.91 14.00
N CYS A 522 -10.18 -28.23 14.08
CA CYS A 522 -11.45 -28.92 13.88
C CYS A 522 -11.68 -29.99 14.94
N THR A 523 -12.88 -30.55 14.92
CA THR A 523 -13.23 -31.78 15.63
C THR A 523 -13.85 -32.70 14.59
N ASN A 524 -13.40 -33.95 14.52
CA ASN A 524 -14.00 -34.90 13.60
C ASN A 524 -15.33 -35.38 14.18
N VAL A 525 -16.36 -35.37 13.34
CA VAL A 525 -17.71 -35.76 13.76
C VAL A 525 -18.24 -36.81 12.79
N ILE A 526 -18.92 -37.81 13.32
CA ILE A 526 -19.68 -38.77 12.52
C ILE A 526 -20.97 -38.08 12.07
N VAL A 527 -21.10 -37.83 10.77
CA VAL A 527 -22.25 -37.15 10.18
C VAL A 527 -23.12 -38.17 9.42
N ALA A 528 -24.41 -38.19 9.72
CA ALA A 528 -25.41 -38.95 8.97
C ALA A 528 -26.31 -37.99 8.17
N ILE A 529 -26.38 -38.16 6.86
CA ILE A 529 -27.23 -37.36 5.98
C ILE A 529 -28.54 -38.13 5.78
N SER A 530 -29.60 -37.72 6.48
CA SER A 530 -30.92 -38.37 6.39
C SER A 530 -32.03 -37.38 6.76
N ILE A 531 -33.24 -37.60 6.25
CA ILE A 531 -34.43 -36.87 6.69
C ILE A 531 -34.89 -37.51 8.00
N TYR A 532 -34.78 -36.78 9.11
CA TYR A 532 -35.08 -37.33 10.43
C TYR A 532 -35.71 -36.28 11.36
N GLY A 533 -36.89 -36.57 11.90
CA GLY A 533 -37.55 -35.74 12.91
C GLY A 533 -38.04 -34.36 12.45
N GLY A 534 -37.75 -33.92 11.22
CA GLY A 534 -38.18 -32.62 10.69
C GLY A 534 -37.40 -31.41 11.22
N PHE A 535 -36.59 -31.59 12.28
CA PHE A 535 -35.76 -30.52 12.88
C PHE A 535 -34.42 -30.28 12.18
N ASN A 536 -34.18 -30.93 11.03
CA ASN A 536 -32.99 -30.74 10.19
C ASN A 536 -33.31 -30.17 8.81
N GLN A 537 -34.40 -29.39 8.71
CA GLN A 537 -34.82 -28.68 7.50
C GLN A 537 -34.18 -27.29 7.43
N GLU A 538 -34.09 -26.71 6.22
CA GLU A 538 -33.63 -25.32 6.01
C GLU A 538 -32.30 -24.97 6.71
N ASP A 539 -31.24 -25.73 6.40
CA ASP A 539 -29.88 -25.56 6.93
C ASP A 539 -29.72 -25.78 8.45
N SER A 540 -30.75 -26.31 9.14
CA SER A 540 -30.65 -26.73 10.55
C SER A 540 -30.03 -28.12 10.71
N LEU A 541 -29.40 -28.35 11.87
CA LEU A 541 -28.70 -29.61 12.19
C LEU A 541 -29.23 -30.17 13.51
N ILE A 542 -29.38 -31.49 13.58
CA ILE A 542 -29.66 -32.22 14.82
C ILE A 542 -28.34 -32.76 15.37
N VAL A 543 -28.04 -32.45 16.63
CA VAL A 543 -26.81 -32.90 17.31
C VAL A 543 -27.15 -33.97 18.35
N ASN A 544 -26.30 -34.99 18.47
CA ASN A 544 -26.44 -36.02 19.49
C ASN A 544 -26.10 -35.45 20.87
N LYS A 545 -27.12 -35.31 21.74
CA LYS A 545 -26.96 -34.82 23.11
C LYS A 545 -25.90 -35.59 23.91
N SER A 546 -25.86 -36.92 23.79
CA SER A 546 -24.86 -37.73 24.50
C SER A 546 -23.42 -37.45 24.07
N SER A 547 -23.20 -36.95 22.84
CA SER A 547 -21.88 -36.49 22.40
C SER A 547 -21.54 -35.12 22.96
N VAL A 548 -22.52 -34.21 23.04
CA VAL A 548 -22.36 -32.89 23.68
C VAL A 548 -22.06 -33.04 25.16
N ASP A 549 -22.77 -33.91 25.87
CA ASP A 549 -22.54 -34.21 27.29
C ASP A 549 -21.12 -34.79 27.56
N ARG A 550 -20.47 -35.34 26.53
CA ARG A 550 -19.07 -35.83 26.57
C ARG A 550 -18.04 -34.79 26.14
N GLY A 551 -18.50 -33.59 25.79
CA GLY A 551 -17.68 -32.42 25.46
C GLY A 551 -17.49 -32.13 23.97
N LEU A 552 -18.36 -32.67 23.11
CA LEU A 552 -18.37 -32.31 21.69
C LEU A 552 -18.62 -30.80 21.54
N PHE A 553 -17.62 -30.09 21.00
CA PHE A 553 -17.59 -28.64 20.77
C PHE A 553 -17.55 -27.74 22.02
N ASP A 554 -17.20 -28.27 23.18
CA ASP A 554 -16.97 -27.44 24.36
C ASP A 554 -15.86 -26.41 24.13
N ALA A 555 -16.10 -25.19 24.61
CA ALA A 555 -15.18 -24.08 24.49
C ALA A 555 -15.10 -23.25 25.78
N ALA A 556 -13.90 -22.77 26.08
CA ALA A 556 -13.65 -21.77 27.10
C ALA A 556 -13.61 -20.37 26.45
N HIS A 557 -14.34 -19.43 27.02
CA HIS A 557 -14.27 -18.01 26.68
C HIS A 557 -13.41 -17.29 27.73
N LEU A 558 -12.31 -16.69 27.30
CA LEU A 558 -11.44 -15.86 28.12
C LEU A 558 -11.62 -14.40 27.77
N THR A 559 -11.86 -13.57 28.79
CA THR A 559 -11.90 -12.12 28.64
C THR A 559 -11.31 -11.47 29.87
N TYR A 560 -11.02 -10.17 29.83
CA TYR A 560 -10.47 -9.47 30.97
C TYR A 560 -11.06 -8.08 31.12
N ASP A 561 -11.08 -7.65 32.38
CA ASP A 561 -11.38 -6.31 32.79
C ASP A 561 -10.13 -5.67 33.41
N LYS A 562 -9.95 -4.37 33.16
CA LYS A 562 -8.81 -3.58 33.66
C LYS A 562 -9.34 -2.43 34.53
N CYS A 563 -8.69 -2.21 35.66
CA CYS A 563 -8.88 -1.06 36.54
C CYS A 563 -7.52 -0.39 36.79
N ASP A 564 -7.44 0.92 36.54
CA ASP A 564 -6.31 1.76 36.98
C ASP A 564 -6.66 2.38 38.37
N ILE A 565 -5.66 2.52 39.22
CA ILE A 565 -5.80 3.05 40.59
C ILE A 565 -5.14 4.43 40.65
N GLU A 566 -5.94 5.44 40.94
CA GLU A 566 -5.45 6.82 41.07
C GLU A 566 -4.72 7.02 42.40
N GLN A 567 -3.84 8.02 42.49
CA GLN A 567 -3.03 8.30 43.70
C GLN A 567 -3.84 8.50 44.99
N ASN A 568 -5.10 8.90 44.90
CA ASN A 568 -6.00 9.13 46.05
C ASN A 568 -6.91 7.94 46.36
N GLU A 569 -6.72 6.81 45.67
CA GLU A 569 -7.52 5.61 45.80
C GLU A 569 -6.74 4.53 46.55
N ILE A 570 -7.44 3.79 47.41
CA ILE A 570 -6.87 2.71 48.21
C ILE A 570 -7.59 1.42 47.83
N ILE A 571 -6.82 0.36 47.55
CA ILE A 571 -7.37 -0.98 47.40
C ILE A 571 -7.72 -1.51 48.79
N CYS A 572 -9.01 -1.65 49.06
CA CYS A 572 -9.50 -2.30 50.26
C CYS A 572 -10.93 -2.80 50.05
N ARG A 573 -11.37 -3.69 50.93
CA ARG A 573 -12.78 -4.07 50.97
C ARG A 573 -13.58 -2.86 51.49
N PRO A 574 -14.58 -2.34 50.74
CA PRO A 574 -15.37 -1.21 51.19
C PRO A 574 -16.16 -1.60 52.44
N ASP A 575 -16.06 -0.79 53.49
CA ASP A 575 -16.77 -0.99 54.75
C ASP A 575 -18.06 -0.14 54.75
N PRO A 576 -19.24 -0.77 54.91
CA PRO A 576 -20.52 -0.07 54.96
C PRO A 576 -20.62 1.02 56.02
N SER A 577 -19.82 0.96 57.07
CA SER A 577 -19.86 1.94 58.16
C SER A 577 -19.18 3.28 57.82
N ASN A 578 -18.23 3.29 56.88
CA ASN A 578 -17.35 4.45 56.62
C ASN A 578 -17.24 4.87 55.15
N THR A 579 -17.92 4.16 54.24
CA THR A 579 -17.82 4.36 52.78
C THR A 579 -19.18 4.75 52.18
N ALA A 580 -19.24 5.90 51.50
CA ALA A 580 -20.38 6.35 50.70
C ALA A 580 -20.49 5.59 49.37
N ASP A 581 -21.67 5.62 48.77
CA ASP A 581 -21.96 5.09 47.41
C ASP A 581 -21.66 3.60 47.23
N ILE A 582 -21.79 2.81 48.29
CA ILE A 582 -21.76 1.35 48.16
C ILE A 582 -22.94 0.92 47.29
N LYS A 583 -22.61 0.16 46.24
CA LYS A 583 -23.59 -0.37 45.30
C LYS A 583 -24.41 -1.44 46.03
N SER A 584 -25.69 -1.16 46.26
CA SER A 584 -26.60 -2.03 47.01
C SER A 584 -26.81 -3.42 46.39
N TYR A 585 -26.61 -3.53 45.07
CA TYR A 585 -26.70 -4.79 44.33
C TYR A 585 -25.38 -5.57 44.28
N SER A 586 -24.31 -5.09 44.95
CA SER A 586 -22.97 -5.67 44.82
C SER A 586 -22.54 -6.49 46.03
N ASN A 587 -21.94 -7.66 45.78
CA ASN A 587 -21.41 -8.52 46.82
C ASN A 587 -19.88 -8.36 46.94
N TYR A 588 -19.40 -7.85 48.08
CA TYR A 588 -17.99 -7.63 48.35
C TYR A 588 -17.36 -8.69 49.28
N GLU A 589 -18.09 -9.74 49.67
CA GLU A 589 -17.59 -10.78 50.58
C GLU A 589 -16.46 -11.62 49.98
N LYS A 590 -16.46 -11.77 48.66
CA LYS A 590 -15.48 -12.56 47.90
C LYS A 590 -14.10 -11.87 47.77
N LEU A 591 -13.97 -10.64 48.26
CA LEU A 591 -12.71 -9.88 48.22
C LEU A 591 -11.82 -10.21 49.41
N VAL A 592 -10.56 -10.55 49.13
CA VAL A 592 -9.49 -10.71 50.13
C VAL A 592 -8.48 -9.58 49.91
N ASN A 593 -8.27 -8.74 50.93
CA ASN A 593 -7.43 -7.53 50.84
C ASN A 593 -7.83 -6.59 49.68
N GLY A 594 -9.13 -6.52 49.36
CA GLY A 594 -9.66 -5.68 48.28
C GLY A 594 -9.48 -6.26 46.87
N LEU A 595 -8.92 -7.46 46.71
CA LEU A 595 -8.83 -8.15 45.42
C LEU A 595 -9.58 -9.48 45.47
N ILE A 596 -10.20 -9.86 44.35
CA ILE A 596 -10.77 -11.19 44.21
C ILE A 596 -9.67 -12.24 44.03
N GLN A 597 -9.88 -13.47 44.49
CA GLN A 597 -8.89 -14.56 44.37
C GLN A 597 -9.09 -15.38 43.10
N GLU A 598 -7.99 -15.93 42.57
CA GLU A 598 -8.00 -16.89 41.46
C GLU A 598 -8.79 -18.15 41.83
N GLY A 599 -9.53 -18.72 40.88
CA GLY A 599 -10.43 -19.86 41.10
C GLY A 599 -11.80 -19.52 41.68
N THR A 600 -12.06 -18.25 42.06
CA THR A 600 -13.36 -17.85 42.62
C THR A 600 -14.44 -17.84 41.55
N TYR A 601 -15.62 -18.37 41.88
CA TYR A 601 -16.82 -18.30 41.03
C TYR A 601 -17.52 -16.94 41.21
N VAL A 602 -17.75 -16.24 40.09
CA VAL A 602 -18.36 -14.90 40.04
C VAL A 602 -19.64 -14.85 39.23
N GLN A 603 -20.56 -14.00 39.66
CA GLN A 603 -21.85 -13.70 39.06
C GLN A 603 -22.05 -12.19 38.93
N GLU A 604 -23.05 -11.77 38.15
CA GLU A 604 -23.40 -10.36 37.99
C GLU A 604 -23.60 -9.69 39.35
N GLY A 605 -22.90 -8.58 39.59
CA GLY A 605 -22.92 -7.87 40.87
C GLY A 605 -21.79 -8.23 41.84
N ASP A 606 -21.01 -9.29 41.61
CA ASP A 606 -19.86 -9.58 42.49
C ASP A 606 -18.75 -8.53 42.36
N GLY A 607 -18.20 -8.10 43.50
CA GLY A 607 -17.06 -7.19 43.58
C GLY A 607 -15.78 -7.86 43.09
N LEU A 608 -15.07 -7.20 42.19
CA LEU A 608 -13.84 -7.69 41.57
C LEU A 608 -12.59 -7.01 42.16
N VAL A 609 -12.64 -5.69 42.27
CA VAL A 609 -11.62 -4.86 42.92
C VAL A 609 -12.33 -3.90 43.86
N GLY A 610 -12.09 -4.06 45.15
CA GLY A 610 -12.48 -3.12 46.18
C GLY A 610 -11.60 -1.89 46.13
N LYS A 611 -12.18 -0.74 45.78
CA LYS A 611 -11.46 0.52 45.62
C LYS A 611 -12.25 1.64 46.27
N VAL A 612 -11.60 2.40 47.13
CA VAL A 612 -12.21 3.54 47.81
C VAL A 612 -11.37 4.81 47.62
N ALA A 613 -12.02 5.95 47.42
CA ALA A 613 -11.37 7.25 47.32
C ALA A 613 -11.69 8.10 48.56
N LYS A 614 -10.71 8.81 49.09
CA LYS A 614 -10.94 9.69 50.25
C LYS A 614 -11.75 10.92 49.85
N LEU A 615 -12.83 11.23 50.57
CA LEU A 615 -13.66 12.41 50.34
C LEU A 615 -12.95 13.68 50.81
N GLN A 616 -13.14 14.79 50.08
CA GLN A 616 -12.66 16.09 50.53
C GLN A 616 -13.60 16.67 51.61
N LYS A 617 -13.08 17.51 52.51
CA LYS A 617 -13.83 18.04 53.67
C LYS A 617 -15.15 18.77 53.30
N GLY A 618 -15.29 19.25 52.06
CA GLY A 618 -16.52 19.89 51.58
C GLY A 618 -17.62 18.93 51.10
N ASP A 619 -17.28 17.68 50.79
CA ASP A 619 -18.20 16.67 50.23
C ASP A 619 -18.69 15.66 51.29
N MET A 620 -18.19 15.76 52.53
CA MET A 620 -18.58 14.90 53.65
C MET A 620 -19.96 15.32 54.18
N LYS A 621 -21.01 14.57 53.82
CA LYS A 621 -22.38 14.78 54.34
C LYS A 621 -22.53 14.28 55.78
N ASP A 622 -21.83 13.19 56.12
CA ASP A 622 -21.77 12.60 57.47
C ASP A 622 -20.31 12.52 57.94
N PRO A 623 -20.00 12.88 59.20
CA PRO A 623 -18.62 12.88 59.72
C PRO A 623 -18.01 11.48 59.84
N ASN A 624 -18.84 10.43 59.88
CA ASN A 624 -18.39 9.03 59.94
C ASN A 624 -18.06 8.44 58.55
N VAL A 625 -18.48 9.10 57.47
CA VAL A 625 -18.29 8.63 56.09
C VAL A 625 -17.09 9.36 55.46
N ILE A 626 -15.96 8.67 55.42
CA ILE A 626 -14.65 9.24 55.06
C ILE A 626 -14.27 8.92 53.61
N TYR A 627 -14.81 7.82 53.08
CA TYR A 627 -14.46 7.31 51.77
C TYR A 627 -15.68 7.26 50.84
N SER A 628 -15.45 7.29 49.53
CA SER A 628 -16.45 7.02 48.49
C SER A 628 -16.04 5.78 47.69
N ASN A 629 -17.01 4.91 47.42
CA ASN A 629 -16.80 3.65 46.75
C ASN A 629 -16.57 3.84 45.24
N ARG A 630 -15.40 3.42 44.75
CA ARG A 630 -15.06 3.37 43.32
C ARG A 630 -14.75 1.95 42.84
N SER A 631 -15.26 0.96 43.56
CA SER A 631 -14.98 -0.45 43.31
C SER A 631 -15.46 -0.93 41.94
N MET A 632 -14.66 -1.81 41.36
CA MET A 632 -14.99 -2.56 40.14
C MET A 632 -15.86 -3.76 40.48
N VAL A 633 -16.92 -3.96 39.70
CA VAL A 633 -17.93 -5.00 39.90
C VAL A 633 -18.10 -5.75 38.59
N TYR A 634 -18.35 -7.05 38.65
CA TYR A 634 -18.59 -7.91 37.51
C TYR A 634 -19.94 -7.57 36.86
N ARG A 635 -19.90 -7.18 35.57
CA ARG A 635 -21.08 -6.71 34.81
C ARG A 635 -21.53 -7.66 33.71
N HIS A 636 -20.83 -8.78 33.51
CA HIS A 636 -21.23 -9.74 32.50
C HIS A 636 -22.39 -10.58 33.03
N LYS A 637 -23.34 -10.90 32.14
CA LYS A 637 -24.52 -11.70 32.49
C LYS A 637 -24.20 -13.17 32.76
N GLU A 638 -23.20 -13.69 32.07
CA GLU A 638 -22.77 -15.08 32.24
C GLU A 638 -21.87 -15.20 33.45
N PRO A 639 -22.07 -16.20 34.32
CA PRO A 639 -21.14 -16.45 35.41
C PRO A 639 -19.79 -16.94 34.87
N ALA A 640 -18.72 -16.71 35.65
CA ALA A 640 -17.37 -17.08 35.25
C ALA A 640 -16.53 -17.50 36.45
N TYR A 641 -15.38 -18.11 36.18
CA TYR A 641 -14.32 -18.30 37.15
C TYR A 641 -13.22 -17.26 36.95
N ILE A 642 -12.63 -16.77 38.03
CA ILE A 642 -11.43 -15.95 37.95
C ILE A 642 -10.27 -16.84 37.54
N TRP A 643 -9.77 -16.65 36.31
CA TRP A 643 -8.63 -17.39 35.80
C TRP A 643 -7.31 -16.86 36.36
N ARG A 644 -7.16 -15.52 36.36
CA ARG A 644 -5.92 -14.88 36.80
C ARG A 644 -6.15 -13.45 37.29
N VAL A 645 -5.42 -13.04 38.31
CA VAL A 645 -5.40 -11.65 38.80
C VAL A 645 -3.99 -11.09 38.67
N ILE A 646 -3.85 -10.06 37.83
CA ILE A 646 -2.57 -9.43 37.54
C ILE A 646 -2.55 -8.06 38.19
N HIS A 647 -1.70 -7.88 39.19
CA HIS A 647 -1.43 -6.60 39.84
C HIS A 647 -0.05 -6.09 39.42
N THR A 648 0.01 -4.92 38.80
CA THR A 648 1.25 -4.35 38.25
C THR A 648 1.18 -2.82 38.19
N LEU A 649 2.24 -2.16 37.74
CA LEU A 649 2.27 -0.72 37.52
C LEU A 649 2.00 -0.40 36.05
N ASN A 650 1.29 0.69 35.78
CA ASN A 650 1.08 1.21 34.43
C ASN A 650 2.29 2.05 33.98
N HIS A 651 2.22 2.62 32.77
CA HIS A 651 3.30 3.46 32.21
C HIS A 651 3.56 4.74 33.04
N ASP A 652 2.58 5.19 33.82
CA ASP A 652 2.64 6.40 34.64
C ASP A 652 3.00 6.09 36.10
N ASP A 653 3.54 4.90 36.37
CA ASP A 653 3.88 4.35 37.69
C ASP A 653 2.69 4.29 38.68
N HIS A 654 1.45 4.27 38.18
CA HIS A 654 0.27 4.03 39.00
C HIS A 654 -0.08 2.54 39.04
N GLU A 655 -0.61 2.08 40.18
CA GLU A 655 -1.06 0.71 40.32
C GLU A 655 -2.21 0.40 39.35
N MET A 656 -2.16 -0.77 38.73
CA MET A 656 -3.18 -1.27 37.84
C MET A 656 -3.46 -2.75 38.11
N VAL A 657 -4.75 -3.09 38.10
CA VAL A 657 -5.22 -4.45 38.30
C VAL A 657 -5.94 -4.91 37.04
N LYS A 658 -5.57 -6.07 36.53
CA LYS A 658 -6.25 -6.76 35.43
C LYS A 658 -6.75 -8.10 35.91
N ILE A 659 -8.05 -8.34 35.75
CA ILE A 659 -8.71 -9.58 36.16
C ILE A 659 -9.14 -10.32 34.91
N VAL A 660 -8.63 -11.53 34.75
CA VAL A 660 -8.93 -12.43 33.64
C VAL A 660 -10.00 -13.42 34.10
N PHE A 661 -11.07 -13.50 33.34
CA PHE A 661 -12.19 -14.42 33.58
C PHE A 661 -12.16 -15.55 32.56
N GLN A 662 -12.62 -16.73 32.99
CA GLN A 662 -12.89 -17.85 32.12
C GLN A 662 -14.34 -18.31 32.31
N THR A 663 -15.09 -18.34 31.21
CA THR A 663 -16.45 -18.91 31.16
C THR A 663 -16.41 -20.17 30.31
N PHE A 664 -16.99 -21.26 30.80
CA PHE A 664 -17.16 -22.49 30.04
C PHE A 664 -18.48 -22.45 29.25
N ARG A 665 -18.44 -22.80 27.97
CA ARG A 665 -19.61 -22.86 27.09
C ARG A 665 -19.66 -24.22 26.39
N SER A 666 -20.77 -24.92 26.58
CA SER A 666 -21.16 -26.08 25.76
C SER A 666 -22.21 -25.62 24.73
N ILE A 667 -22.37 -26.37 23.64
CA ILE A 667 -23.28 -26.03 22.52
C ILE A 667 -24.75 -26.18 22.87
#